data_AF-A0A8C3KY86-F1
#
_entry.id   AF-A0A8C3KY86-F1
#
_cell.length_a   1.000
_cell.length_b   1.000
_cell.length_c   1.000
_cell.angle_alpha   90.00
_cell.angle_beta   90.00
_cell.angle_gamma   90.00
#
_symmetry.space_group_name_H-M   'P 1'
#
loop_
_entity.id
_entity.type
_entity.pdbx_description
1 polymer ?
#
loop_
_entity_poly.entity_id
_entity_poly.type
_entity_poly.pdbx_seq_one_letter_code
_entity_poly.pdbx_strand_id
1 'polypeptide(L)'
;MRPVYPSKTFPNHYSIVTGLYPESHGIIDNKMYDLKRNAYFTLKSEEKFNPEWYQGQPIWLTAMYQGLKAGTFFWPGSDVAVDGTFPDLYKEYNSSIPFEERVVTVLRWLQLPEDERPHFYTLYLEEPDSSGHKFGPVSSGVILALQRVDAIVGMLMDGLKQMNLHKCLNIIFISDHGMEAGSCRKTAYLNSYLDNVQDFILVPGPAARLRPNNVPDEYFSFNYEGIVRNLTCIEPNQPFKAYMKQFLPKRFHYANNDRIEPLHFYLNSQWQLARKPLEIKSCIGGFHGSDNRFPSMQAIFIGFGPGFKFQTQVDPFENIEVYNLMCDLLDLKPAPNNGTHGCLNNLLRNPVYTPHHPKETSHPSECSFVGQRTFPVSLGCSCRTAALPLRDFHQRLNLTETEVKKIETQTLPYGRPRVLQKKHNYCLLYHYRYVNGYSKDYKMSLWSAYTINKNDNWISTAEDISSCLHKDVRIPSNHNQTCSFYNNHPRLTYGFLSPPNFMTDAKKSHYDALLTSNIVPMYPAFKVLWNYFHQSLLPEYAADRNGVNVVSGPVFDYDSDGIYDTPEKVKRHPGNSEVPIPTHFFIVLTTCKNTSETPLKCEGSLDALSFIVPHREDNSESCADGRSESLWVEERMKFHIARIRDIELLTGLSFYQDRKQPVSDILQLKTYLPTFEMV
;
A
#
# COMPACT_ATOMS: atom_id res chain seq x y z
N MET A 1 1.71 -7.41 -14.64
CA MET A 1 1.00 -6.25 -14.06
C MET A 1 0.26 -6.71 -12.82
N ARG A 2 0.23 -5.89 -11.77
CA ARG A 2 -0.49 -6.21 -10.53
C ARG A 2 -1.92 -5.65 -10.57
N PRO A 3 -2.96 -6.45 -10.27
CA PRO A 3 -4.32 -5.95 -10.13
C PRO A 3 -4.53 -5.17 -8.82
N VAL A 4 -5.64 -4.46 -8.69
CA VAL A 4 -6.16 -4.00 -7.39
C VAL A 4 -6.78 -5.16 -6.62
N TYR A 5 -6.90 -5.00 -5.29
CA TYR A 5 -7.63 -5.93 -4.44
C TYR A 5 -9.10 -5.48 -4.27
N PRO A 6 -10.09 -6.39 -4.30
CA PRO A 6 -9.96 -7.81 -4.64
C PRO A 6 -9.68 -7.99 -6.14
N SER A 7 -8.98 -9.06 -6.50
CA SER A 7 -8.63 -9.39 -7.89
C SER A 7 -9.85 -9.93 -8.68
N LYS A 8 -10.86 -9.08 -8.85
CA LYS A 8 -12.16 -9.34 -9.49
C LYS A 8 -12.37 -8.45 -10.71
N THR A 9 -13.23 -8.91 -11.61
CA THR A 9 -13.48 -8.31 -12.93
C THR A 9 -13.90 -6.84 -12.88
N PHE A 10 -15.01 -6.50 -12.23
CA PHE A 10 -15.53 -5.14 -12.25
C PHE A 10 -14.61 -4.15 -11.52
N PRO A 11 -14.07 -4.46 -10.32
CA PRO A 11 -13.11 -3.58 -9.67
C PRO A 11 -11.92 -3.27 -10.56
N ASN A 12 -11.27 -4.29 -11.12
CA ASN A 12 -10.04 -4.11 -11.88
C ASN A 12 -10.22 -3.43 -13.23
N HIS A 13 -11.26 -3.80 -13.99
CA HIS A 13 -11.55 -3.11 -15.25
C HIS A 13 -11.86 -1.63 -15.02
N TYR A 14 -12.58 -1.31 -13.94
CA TYR A 14 -12.92 0.09 -13.64
C TYR A 14 -11.72 0.85 -13.06
N SER A 15 -10.85 0.22 -12.27
CA SER A 15 -9.55 0.79 -11.84
C SER A 15 -8.64 1.11 -13.04
N ILE A 16 -8.56 0.24 -14.05
CA ILE A 16 -7.73 0.47 -15.26
C ILE A 16 -8.13 1.77 -15.96
N VAL A 17 -9.43 2.04 -16.09
CA VAL A 17 -9.95 3.21 -16.83
C VAL A 17 -10.15 4.45 -15.97
N THR A 18 -9.94 4.38 -14.66
CA THR A 18 -10.06 5.55 -13.75
C THR A 18 -8.75 5.89 -13.03
N GLY A 19 -7.81 4.94 -12.96
CA GLY A 19 -6.61 5.04 -12.13
C GLY A 19 -6.89 5.05 -10.63
N LEU A 20 -8.09 4.66 -10.22
CA LEU A 20 -8.54 4.72 -8.83
C LEU A 20 -8.52 3.33 -8.17
N TYR A 21 -8.35 3.31 -6.85
CA TYR A 21 -8.63 2.12 -6.04
C TYR A 21 -10.13 1.85 -5.91
N PRO A 22 -10.54 0.59 -5.67
CA PRO A 22 -11.94 0.23 -5.48
C PRO A 22 -12.65 0.99 -4.38
N GLU A 23 -11.97 1.28 -3.27
CA GLU A 23 -12.56 2.09 -2.21
C GLU A 23 -12.90 3.52 -2.65
N SER A 24 -12.21 4.05 -3.66
CA SER A 24 -12.42 5.41 -4.19
C SER A 24 -13.43 5.47 -5.34
N HIS A 25 -13.36 4.53 -6.30
CA HIS A 25 -14.31 4.50 -7.42
C HIS A 25 -15.60 3.75 -7.10
N GLY A 26 -15.65 3.09 -5.94
CA GLY A 26 -16.80 2.45 -5.29
C GLY A 26 -17.31 1.15 -5.88
N ILE A 27 -16.73 0.68 -6.98
CA ILE A 27 -16.98 -0.66 -7.52
C ILE A 27 -16.06 -1.64 -6.80
N ILE A 28 -16.44 -2.08 -5.61
CA ILE A 28 -15.58 -2.85 -4.69
C ILE A 28 -15.57 -4.36 -4.96
N ASP A 29 -16.59 -4.88 -5.64
CA ASP A 29 -16.71 -6.28 -6.07
C ASP A 29 -17.80 -6.39 -7.15
N ASN A 30 -17.93 -7.57 -7.77
CA ASN A 30 -19.04 -7.91 -8.67
C ASN A 30 -20.40 -8.03 -7.94
N LYS A 31 -20.39 -8.01 -6.60
CA LYS A 31 -21.57 -8.01 -5.72
C LYS A 31 -21.34 -7.11 -4.51
N MET A 32 -22.21 -6.12 -4.31
CA MET A 32 -22.07 -5.14 -3.23
C MET A 32 -23.42 -4.80 -2.60
N TYR A 33 -23.37 -4.22 -1.41
CA TYR A 33 -24.49 -3.53 -0.79
C TYR A 33 -24.08 -2.09 -0.46
N ASP A 34 -24.95 -1.13 -0.74
CA ASP A 34 -24.73 0.28 -0.38
C ASP A 34 -25.70 0.68 0.74
N LEU A 35 -25.13 1.04 1.88
CA LEU A 35 -25.88 1.44 3.08
C LEU A 35 -26.76 2.66 2.86
N LYS A 36 -26.25 3.67 2.16
CA LYS A 36 -26.93 4.96 2.00
C LYS A 36 -28.14 4.82 1.09
N ARG A 37 -28.07 3.88 0.15
CA ARG A 37 -29.10 3.60 -0.84
C ARG A 37 -30.02 2.46 -0.45
N ASN A 38 -29.59 1.64 0.50
CA ASN A 38 -30.23 0.37 0.82
C ASN A 38 -30.45 -0.50 -0.43
N ALA A 39 -29.44 -0.59 -1.29
CA ALA A 39 -29.53 -1.24 -2.60
C ALA A 39 -28.43 -2.29 -2.81
N TYR A 40 -28.71 -3.28 -3.66
CA TYR A 40 -27.80 -4.38 -3.98
C TYR A 40 -27.32 -4.30 -5.42
N PHE A 41 -26.00 -4.20 -5.57
CA PHE A 41 -25.35 -4.29 -6.88
C PHE A 41 -25.04 -5.75 -7.21
N THR A 42 -25.45 -6.21 -8.39
CA THR A 42 -24.96 -7.44 -8.99
C THR A 42 -24.90 -7.29 -10.50
N LEU A 43 -24.02 -8.04 -11.18
CA LEU A 43 -23.87 -7.96 -12.64
C LEU A 43 -25.13 -8.37 -13.44
N LYS A 44 -26.12 -8.97 -12.78
CA LYS A 44 -27.35 -9.47 -13.39
C LYS A 44 -28.59 -8.64 -13.07
N SER A 45 -28.48 -7.61 -12.23
CA SER A 45 -29.60 -6.74 -11.88
C SER A 45 -29.54 -5.42 -12.63
N GLU A 46 -30.68 -4.73 -12.70
CA GLU A 46 -30.78 -3.40 -13.30
C GLU A 46 -29.93 -2.35 -12.55
N GLU A 47 -29.63 -2.57 -11.27
CA GLU A 47 -28.69 -1.74 -10.48
C GLU A 47 -27.29 -1.65 -11.11
N LYS A 48 -26.90 -2.60 -11.96
CA LYS A 48 -25.66 -2.48 -12.76
C LYS A 48 -25.65 -1.20 -13.60
N PHE A 49 -26.80 -0.73 -14.07
CA PHE A 49 -26.92 0.46 -14.93
C PHE A 49 -27.13 1.76 -14.15
N ASN A 50 -27.18 1.69 -12.82
CA ASN A 50 -27.38 2.87 -11.99
C ASN A 50 -26.03 3.62 -11.83
N PRO A 51 -25.90 4.85 -12.37
CA PRO A 51 -24.62 5.58 -12.40
C PRO A 51 -24.09 5.92 -11.00
N GLU A 52 -24.98 5.91 -10.02
CA GLU A 52 -24.69 6.13 -8.62
C GLU A 52 -23.70 5.13 -8.01
N TRP A 53 -23.52 3.94 -8.60
CA TRP A 53 -22.47 2.99 -8.19
C TRP A 53 -21.07 3.37 -8.68
N TYR A 54 -20.96 4.13 -9.75
CA TYR A 54 -19.72 4.40 -10.47
C TYR A 54 -19.19 5.79 -10.11
N GLN A 55 -18.12 5.85 -9.30
CA GLN A 55 -17.46 7.11 -8.95
C GLN A 55 -16.20 7.32 -9.81
N GLY A 56 -15.58 8.50 -9.69
CA GLY A 56 -14.41 8.87 -10.48
C GLY A 56 -14.75 9.18 -11.94
N GLN A 57 -13.70 9.36 -12.75
CA GLN A 57 -13.85 9.72 -14.16
C GLN A 57 -13.18 8.67 -15.04
N PRO A 58 -13.94 7.81 -15.72
CA PRO A 58 -13.38 6.87 -16.66
C PRO A 58 -12.79 7.59 -17.89
N ILE A 59 -11.75 7.01 -18.49
CA ILE A 59 -10.95 7.68 -19.52
C ILE A 59 -11.74 8.09 -20.76
N TRP A 60 -12.81 7.39 -21.12
CA TRP A 60 -13.66 7.81 -22.22
C TRP A 60 -14.29 9.19 -21.95
N LEU A 61 -14.72 9.48 -20.71
CA LEU A 61 -15.19 10.81 -20.34
C LEU A 61 -14.05 11.83 -20.33
N THR A 62 -12.87 11.45 -19.83
CA THR A 62 -11.68 12.33 -19.85
C THR A 62 -11.30 12.73 -21.27
N ALA A 63 -11.40 11.81 -22.23
CA ALA A 63 -11.19 12.05 -23.65
C ALA A 63 -12.26 12.97 -24.23
N MET A 64 -13.54 12.68 -23.97
CA MET A 64 -14.69 13.45 -24.47
C MET A 64 -14.71 14.88 -23.94
N TYR A 65 -14.42 15.10 -22.66
CA TYR A 65 -14.31 16.43 -22.06
C TYR A 65 -13.14 17.26 -22.63
N GLN A 66 -12.21 16.62 -23.34
CA GLN A 66 -11.06 17.25 -23.98
C GLN A 66 -11.16 17.18 -25.52
N GLY A 67 -12.35 16.89 -26.07
CA GLY A 67 -12.64 17.00 -27.49
C GLY A 67 -12.34 15.75 -28.33
N LEU A 68 -11.97 14.63 -27.71
CA LEU A 68 -11.75 13.35 -28.40
C LEU A 68 -12.98 12.45 -28.28
N LYS A 69 -13.26 11.64 -29.31
CA LYS A 69 -14.35 10.65 -29.27
C LYS A 69 -13.92 9.30 -28.70
N ALA A 70 -14.84 8.56 -28.11
CA ALA A 70 -14.62 7.26 -27.50
C ALA A 70 -15.56 6.17 -28.04
N GLY A 71 -15.01 4.99 -28.35
CA GLY A 71 -15.75 3.82 -28.85
C GLY A 71 -15.50 2.56 -28.02
N THR A 72 -16.47 2.13 -27.23
CA THR A 72 -16.30 1.02 -26.28
C THR A 72 -17.09 -0.22 -26.69
N PHE A 73 -16.39 -1.26 -27.16
CA PHE A 73 -17.00 -2.58 -27.38
C PHE A 73 -16.84 -3.42 -26.13
N PHE A 74 -17.79 -3.24 -25.20
CA PHE A 74 -17.82 -3.80 -23.85
C PHE A 74 -16.66 -3.30 -22.96
N TRP A 75 -17.05 -2.72 -21.84
CA TRP A 75 -16.19 -2.44 -20.70
C TRP A 75 -17.07 -2.17 -19.47
N PRO A 76 -16.75 -2.66 -18.27
CA PRO A 76 -17.48 -2.30 -17.05
C PRO A 76 -17.62 -0.78 -16.88
N GLY A 77 -18.87 -0.29 -16.83
CA GLY A 77 -19.19 1.15 -16.72
C GLY A 77 -19.38 1.88 -18.06
N SER A 78 -19.03 1.27 -19.20
CA SER A 78 -19.23 1.91 -20.52
C SER A 78 -20.69 1.93 -21.00
N ASP A 79 -21.50 1.00 -20.50
CA ASP A 79 -22.95 0.94 -20.72
C ASP A 79 -23.73 1.62 -19.58
N VAL A 80 -23.10 2.57 -18.89
CA VAL A 80 -23.68 3.35 -17.78
C VAL A 80 -23.46 4.84 -18.02
N ALA A 81 -24.47 5.66 -17.75
CA ALA A 81 -24.40 7.12 -17.88
C ALA A 81 -23.60 7.76 -16.72
N VAL A 82 -22.31 7.42 -16.60
CA VAL A 82 -21.42 7.99 -15.58
C VAL A 82 -21.31 9.49 -15.79
N ASP A 83 -21.52 10.27 -14.73
CA ASP A 83 -21.61 11.75 -14.83
C ASP A 83 -22.64 12.22 -15.88
N GLY A 84 -23.74 11.45 -16.03
CA GLY A 84 -24.81 11.71 -16.98
C GLY A 84 -24.47 11.44 -18.44
N THR A 85 -23.31 10.85 -18.75
CA THR A 85 -22.77 10.75 -20.12
C THR A 85 -22.34 9.32 -20.46
N PHE A 86 -22.62 8.90 -21.70
CA PHE A 86 -22.14 7.64 -22.30
C PHE A 86 -20.97 7.92 -23.25
N PRO A 87 -20.11 6.93 -23.57
CA PRO A 87 -19.19 7.02 -24.70
C PRO A 87 -19.92 7.33 -26.02
N ASP A 88 -19.26 8.02 -26.97
CA ASP A 88 -19.86 8.37 -28.28
C ASP A 88 -20.41 7.13 -29.00
N LEU A 89 -19.68 6.02 -28.94
CA LEU A 89 -20.12 4.71 -29.39
C LEU A 89 -19.95 3.71 -28.24
N TYR A 90 -21.02 3.02 -27.86
CA TYR A 90 -20.95 1.94 -26.88
C TYR A 90 -21.84 0.76 -27.26
N LYS A 91 -21.59 -0.38 -26.62
CA LYS A 91 -22.44 -1.58 -26.73
C LYS A 91 -22.84 -2.03 -25.33
N GLU A 92 -24.14 -2.20 -25.12
CA GLU A 92 -24.65 -2.88 -23.93
C GLU A 92 -24.11 -4.32 -23.88
N TYR A 93 -23.64 -4.73 -22.71
CA TYR A 93 -22.99 -6.03 -22.55
C TYR A 93 -23.89 -7.20 -22.97
N ASN A 94 -23.41 -7.99 -23.93
CA ASN A 94 -24.03 -9.24 -24.36
C ASN A 94 -22.95 -10.28 -24.71
N SER A 95 -22.71 -11.20 -23.79
CA SER A 95 -21.70 -12.26 -23.94
C SER A 95 -21.97 -13.22 -25.11
N SER A 96 -23.18 -13.22 -25.67
CA SER A 96 -23.53 -14.07 -26.81
C SER A 96 -22.95 -13.58 -28.13
N ILE A 97 -22.48 -12.32 -28.20
CA ILE A 97 -21.86 -11.77 -29.41
C ILE A 97 -20.49 -12.43 -29.63
N PRO A 98 -20.24 -13.09 -30.78
CA PRO A 98 -18.96 -13.72 -31.09
C PRO A 98 -17.80 -12.73 -31.12
N PHE A 99 -16.61 -13.17 -30.71
CA PHE A 99 -15.40 -12.33 -30.63
C PHE A 99 -15.04 -11.68 -31.97
N GLU A 100 -15.23 -12.41 -33.06
CA GLU A 100 -15.01 -11.98 -34.43
C GLU A 100 -15.87 -10.76 -34.79
N GLU A 101 -17.15 -10.76 -34.38
CA GLU A 101 -18.06 -9.63 -34.62
C GLU A 101 -17.65 -8.39 -33.82
N ARG A 102 -17.13 -8.58 -32.61
CA ARG A 102 -16.60 -7.49 -31.78
C ARG A 102 -15.42 -6.81 -32.47
N VAL A 103 -14.45 -7.60 -32.94
CA VAL A 103 -13.27 -7.10 -33.69
C VAL A 103 -13.70 -6.39 -34.98
N VAL A 104 -14.59 -7.00 -35.78
CA VAL A 104 -15.08 -6.39 -37.02
C VAL A 104 -15.76 -5.05 -36.74
N THR A 105 -16.50 -4.94 -35.64
CA THR A 105 -17.15 -3.68 -35.28
C THR A 105 -16.14 -2.59 -34.93
N VAL A 106 -15.11 -2.90 -34.14
CA VAL A 106 -14.03 -1.94 -33.83
C VAL A 106 -13.29 -1.52 -35.10
N LEU A 107 -12.98 -2.45 -36.01
CA LEU A 107 -12.37 -2.14 -37.31
C LEU A 107 -13.27 -1.24 -38.18
N ARG A 108 -14.59 -1.43 -38.15
CA ARG A 108 -15.55 -0.52 -38.81
C ARG A 108 -15.53 0.87 -38.20
N TRP A 109 -15.49 0.98 -36.87
CA TRP A 109 -15.41 2.28 -36.19
C TRP A 109 -14.11 3.03 -36.54
N LEU A 110 -13.00 2.33 -36.77
CA LEU A 110 -11.75 2.93 -37.26
C LEU A 110 -11.83 3.45 -38.71
N GLN A 111 -12.85 3.05 -39.48
CA GLN A 111 -13.10 3.53 -40.85
C GLN A 111 -14.09 4.69 -40.92
N LEU A 112 -14.67 5.10 -39.79
CA LEU A 112 -15.59 6.24 -39.77
C LEU A 112 -14.90 7.53 -40.26
N PRO A 113 -15.68 8.49 -40.79
CA PRO A 113 -15.19 9.85 -41.07
C PRO A 113 -14.49 10.45 -39.85
N GLU A 114 -13.50 11.31 -40.09
CA GLU A 114 -12.64 11.85 -39.03
C GLU A 114 -13.42 12.55 -37.91
N ASP A 115 -14.51 13.24 -38.26
CA ASP A 115 -15.40 13.92 -37.33
C ASP A 115 -16.29 12.99 -36.51
N GLU A 116 -16.47 11.72 -36.92
CA GLU A 116 -17.23 10.70 -36.17
C GLU A 116 -16.32 9.65 -35.51
N ARG A 117 -15.05 9.55 -35.94
CA ARG A 117 -14.14 8.48 -35.55
C ARG A 117 -13.57 8.65 -34.13
N PRO A 118 -13.71 7.62 -33.26
CA PRO A 118 -13.08 7.64 -31.95
C PRO A 118 -11.54 7.68 -31.97
N HIS A 119 -10.96 8.15 -30.88
CA HIS A 119 -9.51 8.09 -30.61
C HIS A 119 -9.20 7.10 -29.48
N PHE A 120 -10.14 6.92 -28.55
CA PHE A 120 -10.08 5.88 -27.52
C PHE A 120 -11.01 4.72 -27.87
N TYR A 121 -10.50 3.50 -27.75
CA TYR A 121 -11.26 2.28 -28.03
C TYR A 121 -11.10 1.25 -26.91
N THR A 122 -12.18 0.52 -26.61
CA THR A 122 -12.10 -0.71 -25.80
C THR A 122 -12.63 -1.91 -26.57
N LEU A 123 -12.05 -3.07 -26.28
CA LEU A 123 -12.51 -4.37 -26.76
C LEU A 123 -12.32 -5.39 -25.64
N TYR A 124 -13.40 -6.03 -25.22
CA TYR A 124 -13.37 -7.04 -24.16
C TYR A 124 -13.80 -8.42 -24.66
N LEU A 125 -13.10 -9.46 -24.19
CA LEU A 125 -13.37 -10.88 -24.44
C LEU A 125 -13.44 -11.60 -23.09
N GLU A 126 -14.43 -12.50 -22.91
CA GLU A 126 -14.61 -13.22 -21.63
C GLU A 126 -13.60 -14.38 -21.44
N GLU A 127 -12.81 -14.72 -22.45
CA GLU A 127 -11.77 -15.75 -22.36
C GLU A 127 -10.40 -15.12 -22.10
N PRO A 128 -9.50 -15.78 -21.34
CA PRO A 128 -9.58 -17.18 -20.87
C PRO A 128 -10.29 -17.37 -19.51
N ASP A 129 -10.95 -16.35 -18.96
CA ASP A 129 -11.59 -16.41 -17.64
C ASP A 129 -12.69 -17.48 -17.56
N SER A 130 -13.60 -17.48 -18.53
CA SER A 130 -14.70 -18.46 -18.62
C SER A 130 -14.19 -19.91 -18.60
N SER A 131 -13.21 -20.24 -19.45
CA SER A 131 -12.60 -21.56 -19.47
C SER A 131 -11.77 -21.86 -18.22
N GLY A 132 -11.10 -20.85 -17.65
CA GLY A 132 -10.38 -20.94 -16.38
C GLY A 132 -11.30 -21.33 -15.22
N HIS A 133 -12.45 -20.66 -15.09
CA HIS A 133 -13.46 -21.01 -14.10
C HIS A 133 -14.00 -22.43 -14.29
N LYS A 134 -14.31 -22.81 -15.53
CA LYS A 134 -14.97 -24.10 -15.82
C LYS A 134 -14.03 -25.29 -15.62
N PHE A 135 -12.77 -25.17 -16.05
CA PHE A 135 -11.86 -26.31 -16.16
C PHE A 135 -10.64 -26.21 -15.23
N GLY A 136 -10.41 -25.06 -14.59
CA GLY A 136 -9.18 -24.75 -13.87
C GLY A 136 -8.09 -24.18 -14.79
N PRO A 137 -7.13 -23.41 -14.24
CA PRO A 137 -6.14 -22.67 -15.01
C PRO A 137 -5.18 -23.54 -15.82
N VAL A 138 -4.91 -24.77 -15.38
CA VAL A 138 -4.04 -25.74 -16.08
C VAL A 138 -4.92 -26.83 -16.67
N SER A 139 -5.49 -26.57 -17.85
CA SER A 139 -6.43 -27.48 -18.51
C SER A 139 -6.41 -27.32 -20.04
N SER A 140 -6.81 -28.37 -20.77
CA SER A 140 -6.94 -28.30 -22.23
C SER A 140 -7.98 -27.26 -22.67
N GLY A 141 -9.02 -27.02 -21.86
CA GLY A 141 -10.02 -25.98 -22.12
C GLY A 141 -9.39 -24.58 -22.14
N VAL A 142 -8.52 -24.27 -21.18
CA VAL A 142 -7.78 -23.00 -21.16
C VAL A 142 -6.80 -22.90 -22.33
N ILE A 143 -6.09 -23.97 -22.70
CA ILE A 143 -5.20 -23.95 -23.87
C ILE A 143 -5.97 -23.61 -25.16
N LEU A 144 -7.14 -24.22 -25.38
CA LEU A 144 -7.98 -23.91 -26.53
C LEU A 144 -8.53 -22.48 -26.50
N ALA A 145 -8.91 -21.98 -25.31
CA ALA A 145 -9.34 -20.60 -25.14
C ALA A 145 -8.24 -19.59 -25.43
N LEU A 146 -7.01 -19.85 -24.96
CA LEU A 146 -5.83 -19.03 -25.26
C LEU A 146 -5.52 -19.00 -26.75
N GLN A 147 -5.52 -20.15 -27.43
CA GLN A 147 -5.34 -20.23 -28.88
C GLN A 147 -6.42 -19.45 -29.64
N ARG A 148 -7.67 -19.52 -29.17
CA ARG A 148 -8.79 -18.75 -29.76
C ARG A 148 -8.57 -17.25 -29.59
N VAL A 149 -8.25 -16.78 -28.39
CA VAL A 149 -8.01 -15.35 -28.13
C VAL A 149 -6.81 -14.84 -28.94
N ASP A 150 -5.74 -15.62 -29.05
CA ASP A 150 -4.58 -15.30 -29.89
C ASP A 150 -4.96 -15.14 -31.37
N ALA A 151 -5.79 -16.05 -31.90
CA ALA A 151 -6.32 -15.93 -33.26
C ALA A 151 -7.20 -14.67 -33.47
N ILE A 152 -7.99 -14.29 -32.47
CA ILE A 152 -8.79 -13.05 -32.49
C ILE A 152 -7.91 -11.80 -32.45
N VAL A 153 -6.83 -11.82 -31.66
CA VAL A 153 -5.81 -10.76 -31.70
C VAL A 153 -5.15 -10.70 -33.08
N GLY A 154 -4.81 -11.84 -33.67
CA GLY A 154 -4.31 -11.93 -35.05
C GLY A 154 -5.26 -11.29 -36.07
N MET A 155 -6.56 -11.59 -35.97
CA MET A 155 -7.60 -10.98 -36.81
C MET A 155 -7.64 -9.45 -36.69
N LEU A 156 -7.53 -8.91 -35.47
CA LEU A 156 -7.43 -7.47 -35.25
C LEU A 156 -6.18 -6.89 -35.93
N MET A 157 -5.02 -7.50 -35.70
CA MET A 157 -3.74 -7.02 -36.24
C MET A 157 -3.70 -7.06 -37.77
N ASP A 158 -4.26 -8.11 -38.39
CA ASP A 158 -4.39 -8.22 -39.83
C ASP A 158 -5.34 -7.16 -40.41
N GLY A 159 -6.48 -6.92 -39.75
CA GLY A 159 -7.40 -5.85 -40.13
C GLY A 159 -6.73 -4.47 -40.06
N LEU A 160 -6.02 -4.17 -38.98
CA LEU A 160 -5.24 -2.94 -38.85
C LEU A 160 -4.15 -2.83 -39.92
N LYS A 161 -3.54 -3.95 -40.33
CA LYS A 161 -2.54 -3.97 -41.40
C LYS A 161 -3.15 -3.66 -42.76
N GLN A 162 -4.30 -4.27 -43.08
CA GLN A 162 -5.04 -4.00 -44.32
C GLN A 162 -5.46 -2.53 -44.42
N MET A 163 -5.76 -1.89 -43.28
CA MET A 163 -6.10 -0.47 -43.19
C MET A 163 -4.88 0.46 -43.07
N ASN A 164 -3.65 -0.07 -43.12
CA ASN A 164 -2.41 0.67 -42.86
C ASN A 164 -2.32 1.36 -41.48
N LEU A 165 -3.13 0.95 -40.51
CA LEU A 165 -3.14 1.48 -39.14
C LEU A 165 -2.25 0.71 -38.14
N HIS A 166 -1.75 -0.46 -38.51
CA HIS A 166 -0.90 -1.31 -37.65
C HIS A 166 0.39 -0.65 -37.13
N LYS A 167 0.84 0.46 -37.72
CA LYS A 167 1.99 1.28 -37.26
C LYS A 167 1.58 2.66 -36.71
N CYS A 168 0.27 2.92 -36.66
CA CYS A 168 -0.31 4.19 -36.20
C CYS A 168 -0.98 4.02 -34.83
N LEU A 169 -1.70 2.92 -34.62
CA LEU A 169 -2.50 2.72 -33.42
C LEU A 169 -1.63 2.25 -32.24
N ASN A 170 -1.87 2.83 -31.05
CA ASN A 170 -1.31 2.35 -29.78
C ASN A 170 -2.28 1.35 -29.15
N ILE A 171 -1.85 0.10 -29.00
CA ILE A 171 -2.61 -1.01 -28.43
C ILE A 171 -2.03 -1.35 -27.06
N ILE A 172 -2.91 -1.51 -26.09
CA ILE A 172 -2.60 -2.08 -24.78
C ILE A 172 -3.37 -3.40 -24.68
N PHE A 173 -2.66 -4.53 -24.75
CA PHE A 173 -3.22 -5.83 -24.39
C PHE A 173 -3.10 -6.02 -22.88
N ILE A 174 -4.21 -6.26 -22.20
CA ILE A 174 -4.28 -6.25 -20.74
C ILE A 174 -5.28 -7.28 -20.24
N SER A 175 -5.07 -7.81 -19.04
CA SER A 175 -6.12 -8.51 -18.28
C SER A 175 -6.41 -7.79 -16.98
N ASP A 176 -7.59 -8.05 -16.43
CA ASP A 176 -8.06 -7.54 -15.15
C ASP A 176 -7.44 -8.28 -13.96
N HIS A 177 -7.26 -9.60 -14.07
CA HIS A 177 -6.64 -10.44 -13.05
C HIS A 177 -6.04 -11.73 -13.66
N GLY A 178 -5.49 -12.58 -12.80
CA GLY A 178 -5.11 -13.96 -13.12
C GLY A 178 -6.20 -14.97 -12.73
N MET A 179 -5.81 -16.23 -12.51
CA MET A 179 -6.72 -17.35 -12.19
C MET A 179 -6.01 -18.39 -11.31
N GLU A 180 -6.71 -18.92 -10.31
CA GLU A 180 -6.20 -19.93 -9.37
C GLU A 180 -7.09 -21.19 -9.37
N ALA A 181 -6.49 -22.35 -9.11
CA ALA A 181 -7.23 -23.61 -9.09
C ALA A 181 -8.04 -23.75 -7.79
N GLY A 182 -9.34 -23.99 -7.92
CA GLY A 182 -10.25 -24.29 -6.81
C GLY A 182 -10.18 -25.75 -6.39
N SER A 183 -10.37 -25.99 -5.08
CA SER A 183 -10.53 -27.34 -4.53
C SER A 183 -11.56 -27.37 -3.40
N CYS A 184 -12.44 -28.37 -3.41
CA CYS A 184 -13.40 -28.62 -2.33
C CYS A 184 -12.70 -28.97 -1.00
N ARG A 185 -11.45 -29.44 -1.04
CA ARG A 185 -10.62 -29.64 0.16
C ARG A 185 -10.01 -28.34 0.70
N LYS A 186 -10.01 -27.28 -0.11
CA LYS A 186 -9.52 -25.93 0.21
C LYS A 186 -10.67 -24.91 0.23
N THR A 187 -11.81 -25.33 0.76
CA THR A 187 -12.96 -24.46 0.98
C THR A 187 -13.33 -24.53 2.46
N ALA A 188 -13.17 -23.43 3.18
CA ALA A 188 -13.54 -23.30 4.58
C ALA A 188 -15.00 -22.86 4.71
N TYR A 189 -15.67 -23.31 5.77
CA TYR A 189 -17.07 -22.98 6.04
C TYR A 189 -17.24 -22.44 7.46
N LEU A 190 -17.82 -21.24 7.61
CA LEU A 190 -17.96 -20.60 8.92
C LEU A 190 -18.85 -21.41 9.89
N ASN A 191 -19.79 -22.20 9.40
CA ASN A 191 -20.61 -23.08 10.25
C ASN A 191 -19.83 -24.24 10.90
N SER A 192 -18.56 -24.45 10.54
CA SER A 192 -17.65 -25.36 11.24
C SER A 192 -16.91 -24.69 12.40
N TYR A 193 -16.94 -23.35 12.47
CA TYR A 193 -16.18 -22.56 13.45
C TYR A 193 -17.07 -21.75 14.41
N LEU A 194 -18.34 -21.52 14.04
CA LEU A 194 -19.30 -20.75 14.81
C LEU A 194 -20.60 -21.53 15.02
N ASP A 195 -21.12 -21.50 16.24
CA ASP A 195 -22.38 -22.18 16.60
C ASP A 195 -23.59 -21.61 15.87
N ASN A 196 -23.66 -20.28 15.73
CA ASN A 196 -24.71 -19.59 14.99
C ASN A 196 -24.13 -18.81 13.81
N VAL A 197 -24.59 -19.14 12.61
CA VAL A 197 -24.27 -18.44 11.35
C VAL A 197 -25.52 -17.93 10.64
N GLN A 198 -26.66 -17.86 11.33
CA GLN A 198 -27.91 -17.45 10.70
C GLN A 198 -28.14 -15.95 10.73
N ASP A 199 -27.46 -15.20 11.60
CA ASP A 199 -27.73 -13.77 11.84
C ASP A 199 -27.00 -12.84 10.84
N PHE A 200 -26.18 -13.42 9.96
CA PHE A 200 -25.36 -12.68 9.01
C PHE A 200 -25.32 -13.32 7.62
N ILE A 201 -25.03 -12.47 6.63
CA ILE A 201 -24.74 -12.82 5.26
C ILE A 201 -23.24 -12.77 5.04
N LEU A 202 -22.72 -13.75 4.30
CA LEU A 202 -21.34 -13.75 3.82
C LEU A 202 -21.34 -13.60 2.30
N VAL A 203 -20.53 -12.68 1.77
CA VAL A 203 -20.10 -12.72 0.37
C VAL A 203 -19.00 -13.79 0.26
N PRO A 204 -19.22 -14.93 -0.42
CA PRO A 204 -18.28 -16.04 -0.42
C PRO A 204 -17.13 -15.84 -1.42
N GLY A 205 -16.03 -16.57 -1.21
CA GLY A 205 -14.87 -16.61 -2.11
C GLY A 205 -13.55 -16.31 -1.37
N PRO A 206 -12.48 -15.97 -2.10
CA PRO A 206 -11.16 -15.67 -1.51
C PRO A 206 -11.01 -14.26 -0.93
N ALA A 207 -11.99 -13.38 -1.15
CA ALA A 207 -12.09 -12.05 -0.56
C ALA A 207 -13.42 -11.91 0.17
N ALA A 208 -13.69 -12.88 1.06
CA ALA A 208 -14.98 -12.99 1.71
C ALA A 208 -15.23 -11.85 2.71
N ARG A 209 -16.49 -11.45 2.82
CA ARG A 209 -16.94 -10.29 3.60
C ARG A 209 -18.25 -10.58 4.29
N LEU A 210 -18.43 -10.05 5.50
CA LEU A 210 -19.57 -10.38 6.36
C LEU A 210 -20.32 -9.12 6.80
N ARG A 211 -21.64 -9.17 6.67
CA ARG A 211 -22.58 -8.15 7.18
C ARG A 211 -23.78 -8.83 7.87
N PRO A 212 -24.48 -8.15 8.79
CA PRO A 212 -25.72 -8.65 9.36
C PRO A 212 -26.79 -8.85 8.27
N ASN A 213 -27.80 -9.67 8.59
CA ASN A 213 -28.97 -9.82 7.73
C ASN A 213 -29.78 -8.53 7.64
N ASN A 214 -30.02 -7.90 8.79
CA ASN A 214 -30.91 -6.76 8.93
C ASN A 214 -30.15 -5.45 8.65
N VAL A 215 -30.11 -5.08 7.38
CA VAL A 215 -29.48 -3.84 6.91
C VAL A 215 -30.56 -2.87 6.42
N PRO A 216 -30.38 -1.54 6.62
CA PRO A 216 -29.20 -0.89 7.18
C PRO A 216 -29.16 -0.83 8.72
N ASP A 217 -30.25 -1.19 9.40
CA ASP A 217 -30.48 -0.91 10.83
C ASP A 217 -29.40 -1.46 11.78
N GLU A 218 -28.98 -2.72 11.59
CA GLU A 218 -27.98 -3.35 12.47
C GLU A 218 -26.54 -3.15 11.98
N TYR A 219 -26.33 -2.50 10.83
CA TYR A 219 -25.02 -2.52 10.17
C TYR A 219 -23.88 -1.98 11.04
N PHE A 220 -24.13 -0.94 11.85
CA PHE A 220 -23.12 -0.34 12.72
C PHE A 220 -23.16 -0.86 14.17
N SER A 221 -24.31 -1.41 14.62
CA SER A 221 -24.47 -1.93 15.98
C SER A 221 -24.10 -3.42 16.11
N PHE A 222 -23.95 -4.12 14.98
CA PHE A 222 -23.59 -5.53 14.96
C PHE A 222 -22.20 -5.78 15.55
N ASN A 223 -22.05 -6.84 16.34
CA ASN A 223 -20.81 -7.14 17.07
C ASN A 223 -19.77 -7.86 16.19
N TYR A 224 -19.21 -7.13 15.22
CA TYR A 224 -18.16 -7.67 14.34
C TYR A 224 -16.90 -8.08 15.11
N GLU A 225 -16.48 -7.29 16.09
CA GLU A 225 -15.27 -7.57 16.89
C GLU A 225 -15.40 -8.90 17.66
N GLY A 226 -16.60 -9.20 18.17
CA GLY A 226 -16.91 -10.49 18.78
C GLY A 226 -16.72 -11.66 17.82
N ILE A 227 -17.15 -11.52 16.56
CA ILE A 227 -16.95 -12.54 15.53
C ILE A 227 -15.47 -12.67 15.17
N VAL A 228 -14.76 -11.55 14.97
CA VAL A 228 -13.31 -11.57 14.71
C VAL A 228 -12.60 -12.32 15.81
N ARG A 229 -12.87 -11.99 17.08
CA ARG A 229 -12.27 -12.66 18.24
C ARG A 229 -12.57 -14.16 18.26
N ASN A 230 -13.82 -14.55 18.02
CA ASN A 230 -14.21 -15.97 18.00
C ASN A 230 -13.56 -16.75 16.84
N LEU A 231 -13.24 -16.08 15.73
CA LEU A 231 -12.61 -16.67 14.55
C LEU A 231 -11.08 -16.52 14.51
N THR A 232 -10.49 -15.95 15.56
CA THR A 232 -9.04 -15.71 15.61
C THR A 232 -8.35 -16.90 16.27
N CYS A 233 -7.41 -17.52 15.54
CA CYS A 233 -6.53 -18.57 16.06
C CYS A 233 -7.24 -19.82 16.60
N ILE A 234 -8.32 -20.26 15.95
CA ILE A 234 -9.05 -21.48 16.36
C ILE A 234 -8.19 -22.72 16.13
N GLU A 235 -7.51 -22.77 14.98
CA GLU A 235 -6.67 -23.90 14.56
C GLU A 235 -5.27 -23.41 14.16
N PRO A 236 -4.18 -24.17 14.44
CA PRO A 236 -2.82 -23.76 14.11
C PRO A 236 -2.58 -23.45 12.63
N ASN A 237 -3.28 -24.15 11.73
CA ASN A 237 -3.16 -24.01 10.28
C ASN A 237 -4.45 -23.45 9.66
N GLN A 238 -5.17 -22.59 10.38
CA GLN A 238 -6.41 -21.99 9.91
C GLN A 238 -6.19 -21.31 8.54
N PRO A 239 -7.00 -21.64 7.50
CA PRO A 239 -6.73 -21.21 6.13
C PRO A 239 -7.15 -19.76 5.83
N PHE A 240 -7.73 -19.08 6.82
CA PHE A 240 -8.21 -17.72 6.72
C PHE A 240 -7.91 -16.95 8.01
N LYS A 241 -7.92 -15.62 7.92
CA LYS A 241 -7.83 -14.70 9.06
C LYS A 241 -8.95 -13.67 8.96
N ALA A 242 -9.70 -13.48 10.04
CA ALA A 242 -10.73 -12.45 10.13
C ALA A 242 -10.09 -11.10 10.49
N TYR A 243 -10.51 -10.04 9.81
CA TYR A 243 -10.03 -8.68 10.02
C TYR A 243 -11.22 -7.73 10.11
N MET A 244 -11.14 -6.79 11.06
CA MET A 244 -11.83 -5.53 10.84
C MET A 244 -11.13 -4.80 9.68
N LYS A 245 -11.87 -4.20 8.75
CA LYS A 245 -11.32 -3.67 7.49
C LYS A 245 -10.18 -2.67 7.69
N GLN A 246 -10.20 -1.87 8.76
CA GLN A 246 -9.14 -0.92 9.11
C GLN A 246 -7.78 -1.58 9.42
N PHE A 247 -7.76 -2.88 9.76
CA PHE A 247 -6.55 -3.64 10.09
C PHE A 247 -6.04 -4.48 8.91
N LEU A 248 -6.70 -4.44 7.75
CA LEU A 248 -6.14 -5.03 6.54
C LEU A 248 -4.82 -4.32 6.17
N PRO A 249 -3.87 -5.02 5.51
CA PRO A 249 -2.66 -4.40 5.01
C PRO A 249 -2.97 -3.15 4.17
N LYS A 250 -2.34 -2.02 4.53
CA LYS A 250 -2.62 -0.72 3.88
C LYS A 250 -2.36 -0.70 2.38
N ARG A 251 -1.46 -1.56 1.88
CA ARG A 251 -1.23 -1.77 0.44
C ARG A 251 -2.47 -2.23 -0.34
N PHE A 252 -3.51 -2.73 0.33
CA PHE A 252 -4.75 -3.12 -0.35
C PHE A 252 -5.63 -1.93 -0.71
N HIS A 253 -5.52 -0.79 -0.01
CA HIS A 253 -6.42 0.37 -0.20
C HIS A 253 -7.90 -0.08 -0.27
N TYR A 254 -8.32 -0.83 0.75
CA TYR A 254 -9.61 -1.54 0.79
C TYR A 254 -10.30 -1.42 2.15
N ALA A 255 -10.52 -0.18 2.60
CA ALA A 255 -11.23 0.10 3.85
C ALA A 255 -12.19 1.30 3.74
N ASN A 256 -11.81 2.36 3.02
CA ASN A 256 -12.49 3.66 3.00
C ASN A 256 -13.69 3.72 2.04
N ASN A 257 -14.61 2.78 2.20
CA ASN A 257 -15.89 2.81 1.52
C ASN A 257 -16.95 2.11 2.36
N ASP A 258 -18.14 2.70 2.44
CA ASP A 258 -19.28 2.13 3.19
C ASP A 258 -19.78 0.83 2.58
N ARG A 259 -19.52 0.59 1.28
CA ARG A 259 -19.84 -0.66 0.58
C ARG A 259 -18.91 -1.82 0.94
N ILE A 260 -17.77 -1.54 1.58
CA ILE A 260 -16.87 -2.55 2.13
C ILE A 260 -17.34 -2.87 3.55
N GLU A 261 -17.78 -4.10 3.74
CA GLU A 261 -18.24 -4.58 5.03
C GLU A 261 -17.17 -4.43 6.13
N PRO A 262 -17.55 -4.13 7.39
CA PRO A 262 -16.59 -3.95 8.48
C PRO A 262 -15.74 -5.18 8.75
N LEU A 263 -16.28 -6.39 8.54
CA LEU A 263 -15.59 -7.66 8.73
C LEU A 263 -15.21 -8.28 7.39
N HIS A 264 -13.91 -8.48 7.21
CA HIS A 264 -13.29 -9.02 6.01
C HIS A 264 -12.46 -10.27 6.34
N PHE A 265 -12.30 -11.16 5.38
CA PHE A 265 -11.47 -12.36 5.54
C PHE A 265 -10.31 -12.35 4.55
N TYR A 266 -9.09 -12.45 5.07
CA TYR A 266 -7.90 -12.76 4.27
C TYR A 266 -7.75 -14.27 4.19
N LEU A 267 -7.48 -14.80 2.99
CA LEU A 267 -7.33 -16.23 2.76
C LEU A 267 -5.94 -16.58 2.23
N ASN A 268 -5.44 -17.74 2.66
CA ASN A 268 -4.24 -18.33 2.09
C ASN A 268 -4.46 -18.67 0.61
N SER A 269 -3.39 -18.74 -0.19
CA SER A 269 -3.49 -19.13 -1.60
C SER A 269 -4.23 -20.45 -1.78
N GLN A 270 -5.07 -20.50 -2.83
CA GLN A 270 -5.97 -21.60 -3.20
C GLN A 270 -7.17 -21.83 -2.27
N TRP A 271 -7.33 -21.04 -1.20
CA TRP A 271 -8.47 -21.17 -0.30
C TRP A 271 -9.62 -20.23 -0.63
N GLN A 272 -10.84 -20.71 -0.40
CA GLN A 272 -12.08 -19.94 -0.44
C GLN A 272 -12.83 -20.07 0.90
N LEU A 273 -13.63 -19.07 1.25
CA LEU A 273 -14.51 -19.09 2.43
C LEU A 273 -15.97 -18.97 2.01
N ALA A 274 -16.83 -19.75 2.64
CA ALA A 274 -18.28 -19.60 2.55
C ALA A 274 -18.90 -19.68 3.96
N ARG A 275 -20.17 -19.29 4.11
CA ARG A 275 -20.86 -19.49 5.39
C ARG A 275 -21.26 -20.95 5.57
N LYS A 276 -21.72 -21.58 4.48
CA LYS A 276 -22.18 -22.98 4.40
C LYS A 276 -21.83 -23.60 3.03
N PRO A 277 -21.72 -24.94 2.93
CA PRO A 277 -21.39 -25.63 1.67
C PRO A 277 -22.23 -25.22 0.46
N LEU A 278 -23.53 -25.04 0.63
CA LEU A 278 -24.48 -24.73 -0.46
C LEU A 278 -24.26 -23.34 -1.10
N GLU A 279 -23.49 -22.45 -0.48
CA GLU A 279 -23.25 -21.09 -1.01
C GLU A 279 -22.13 -21.03 -2.05
N ILE A 280 -21.29 -22.07 -2.14
CA ILE A 280 -20.27 -22.20 -3.16
C ILE A 280 -20.87 -22.94 -4.36
N LYS A 281 -21.05 -22.22 -5.48
CA LYS A 281 -21.62 -22.79 -6.72
C LYS A 281 -20.80 -23.95 -7.27
N SER A 282 -19.47 -23.81 -7.25
CA SER A 282 -18.52 -24.87 -7.62
C SER A 282 -17.26 -24.67 -6.80
N CYS A 283 -16.86 -25.70 -6.06
CA CYS A 283 -15.58 -25.73 -5.34
C CYS A 283 -14.44 -26.36 -6.17
N ILE A 284 -14.75 -26.81 -7.39
CA ILE A 284 -13.78 -27.27 -8.40
C ILE A 284 -13.73 -26.28 -9.57
N GLY A 285 -12.66 -26.33 -10.36
CA GLY A 285 -12.44 -25.43 -11.49
C GLY A 285 -11.47 -24.32 -11.12
N GLY A 286 -11.72 -23.11 -11.60
CA GLY A 286 -10.91 -21.93 -11.30
C GLY A 286 -11.65 -20.90 -10.44
N PHE A 287 -10.92 -20.11 -9.68
CA PHE A 287 -11.42 -18.92 -9.02
C PHE A 287 -10.34 -17.83 -8.98
N HIS A 288 -10.76 -16.60 -8.67
CA HIS A 288 -9.89 -15.44 -8.49
C HIS A 288 -10.52 -14.49 -7.45
N GLY A 289 -9.80 -13.46 -7.03
CA GLY A 289 -10.21 -12.52 -5.98
C GLY A 289 -9.26 -12.49 -4.78
N SER A 290 -8.27 -13.40 -4.74
CA SER A 290 -7.24 -13.47 -3.69
C SER A 290 -6.34 -12.23 -3.67
N ASP A 291 -5.42 -12.20 -2.71
CA ASP A 291 -4.37 -11.18 -2.58
C ASP A 291 -3.75 -10.84 -3.94
N ASN A 292 -3.70 -9.55 -4.27
CA ASN A 292 -3.16 -9.06 -5.52
C ASN A 292 -1.64 -9.26 -5.66
N ARG A 293 -0.92 -9.70 -4.63
CA ARG A 293 0.49 -10.13 -4.72
C ARG A 293 0.68 -11.60 -5.09
N PHE A 294 -0.37 -12.43 -5.05
CA PHE A 294 -0.21 -13.84 -5.40
C PHE A 294 0.19 -13.98 -6.88
N PRO A 295 1.17 -14.84 -7.21
CA PRO A 295 1.62 -15.04 -8.59
C PRO A 295 0.48 -15.42 -9.54
N SER A 296 -0.43 -16.28 -9.07
CA SER A 296 -1.63 -16.72 -9.82
C SER A 296 -2.62 -15.59 -10.12
N MET A 297 -2.58 -14.47 -9.37
CA MET A 297 -3.46 -13.33 -9.56
C MET A 297 -2.83 -12.24 -10.45
N GLN A 298 -1.56 -12.35 -10.83
CA GLN A 298 -0.92 -11.38 -11.70
C GLN A 298 -1.58 -11.36 -13.08
N ALA A 299 -1.66 -10.18 -13.68
CA ALA A 299 -2.30 -9.91 -14.95
C ALA A 299 -1.27 -9.64 -16.06
N ILE A 300 -1.69 -9.83 -17.31
CA ILE A 300 -0.86 -9.49 -18.49
C ILE A 300 -0.91 -7.99 -18.78
N PHE A 301 0.19 -7.47 -19.34
CA PHE A 301 0.24 -6.16 -19.96
C PHE A 301 1.25 -6.19 -21.11
N ILE A 302 0.83 -5.78 -22.31
CA ILE A 302 1.69 -5.61 -23.48
C ILE A 302 1.31 -4.30 -24.18
N GLY A 303 2.23 -3.34 -24.23
CA GLY A 303 2.08 -2.11 -25.01
C GLY A 303 2.70 -2.28 -26.40
N PHE A 304 1.93 -2.01 -27.46
CA PHE A 304 2.38 -2.09 -28.84
C PHE A 304 1.92 -0.86 -29.62
N GLY A 305 2.82 -0.16 -30.31
CA GLY A 305 2.46 1.00 -31.13
C GLY A 305 3.56 2.06 -31.18
N PRO A 306 3.33 3.19 -31.87
CA PRO A 306 4.31 4.26 -32.00
C PRO A 306 4.68 4.94 -30.67
N GLY A 307 3.78 4.97 -29.69
CA GLY A 307 4.02 5.55 -28.37
C GLY A 307 4.92 4.70 -27.47
N PHE A 308 4.95 3.38 -27.69
CA PHE A 308 5.67 2.42 -26.84
C PHE A 308 7.08 2.10 -27.35
N LYS A 309 8.03 1.94 -26.43
CA LYS A 309 9.36 1.39 -26.76
C LYS A 309 9.26 -0.02 -27.34
N PHE A 310 10.19 -0.36 -28.22
CA PHE A 310 10.24 -1.67 -28.89
C PHE A 310 11.11 -2.65 -28.10
N GLN A 311 10.73 -3.93 -28.06
CA GLN A 311 11.49 -5.02 -27.42
C GLN A 311 11.99 -4.68 -26.01
N THR A 312 11.14 -4.05 -25.20
CA THR A 312 11.46 -3.59 -23.85
C THR A 312 10.66 -4.38 -22.83
N GLN A 313 11.35 -5.01 -21.89
CA GLN A 313 10.75 -5.60 -20.68
C GLN A 313 10.94 -4.63 -19.52
N VAL A 314 9.90 -4.47 -18.69
CA VAL A 314 9.93 -3.62 -17.50
C VAL A 314 9.59 -4.41 -16.25
N ASP A 315 9.97 -3.87 -15.10
CA ASP A 315 9.57 -4.39 -13.79
C ASP A 315 8.03 -4.32 -13.61
N PRO A 316 7.44 -5.19 -12.78
CA PRO A 316 6.00 -5.16 -12.52
C PRO A 316 5.51 -3.80 -11.96
N PHE A 317 4.39 -3.33 -12.48
CA PHE A 317 3.66 -2.15 -12.01
C PHE A 317 2.18 -2.47 -11.79
N GLU A 318 1.43 -1.53 -11.17
CA GLU A 318 0.02 -1.70 -10.80
C GLU A 318 -0.92 -1.17 -11.88
N ASN A 319 -2.08 -1.79 -12.05
CA ASN A 319 -3.02 -1.43 -13.12
C ASN A 319 -3.63 -0.02 -12.96
N ILE A 320 -3.62 0.56 -11.75
CA ILE A 320 -4.01 1.97 -11.51
C ILE A 320 -3.12 2.96 -12.26
N GLU A 321 -1.90 2.58 -12.63
CA GLU A 321 -0.97 3.44 -13.35
C GLU A 321 -1.33 3.58 -14.84
N VAL A 322 -2.16 2.66 -15.36
CA VAL A 322 -2.51 2.58 -16.79
C VAL A 322 -3.37 3.78 -17.23
N TYR A 323 -4.18 4.35 -16.34
CA TYR A 323 -5.00 5.53 -16.65
C TYR A 323 -4.15 6.74 -17.09
N ASN A 324 -3.09 7.06 -16.32
CA ASN A 324 -2.17 8.14 -16.67
C ASN A 324 -1.42 7.83 -17.97
N LEU A 325 -0.98 6.58 -18.16
CA LEU A 325 -0.33 6.15 -19.39
C LEU A 325 -1.24 6.32 -20.62
N MET A 326 -2.51 5.94 -20.52
CA MET A 326 -3.46 6.12 -21.62
C MET A 326 -3.76 7.60 -21.88
N CYS A 327 -3.82 8.44 -20.83
CA CYS A 327 -3.93 9.89 -21.00
C CYS A 327 -2.70 10.45 -21.74
N ASP A 328 -1.49 10.03 -21.37
CA ASP A 328 -0.24 10.44 -22.03
C ASP A 328 -0.21 10.02 -23.51
N LEU A 329 -0.71 8.83 -23.86
CA LEU A 329 -0.78 8.34 -25.25
C LEU A 329 -1.80 9.10 -26.11
N LEU A 330 -2.75 9.80 -25.48
CA LEU A 330 -3.81 10.57 -26.13
C LEU A 330 -3.62 12.09 -25.96
N ASP A 331 -2.49 12.53 -25.39
CA ASP A 331 -2.21 13.93 -25.04
C ASP A 331 -3.31 14.58 -24.16
N LEU A 332 -3.89 13.78 -23.26
CA LEU A 332 -4.94 14.21 -22.33
C LEU A 332 -4.36 14.62 -20.99
N LYS A 333 -4.98 15.62 -20.35
CA LYS A 333 -4.77 15.88 -18.93
C LYS A 333 -5.58 14.86 -18.10
N PRO A 334 -4.94 14.03 -17.26
CA PRO A 334 -5.65 13.05 -16.44
C PRO A 334 -6.48 13.74 -15.34
N ALA A 335 -7.63 13.18 -14.99
CA ALA A 335 -8.35 13.52 -13.77
C ALA A 335 -7.54 13.07 -12.53
N PRO A 336 -7.79 13.64 -11.33
CA PRO A 336 -7.15 13.17 -10.09
C PRO A 336 -7.38 11.67 -9.87
N ASN A 337 -6.30 10.92 -9.70
CA ASN A 337 -6.32 9.47 -9.57
C ASN A 337 -5.23 8.99 -8.59
N ASN A 338 -5.20 7.69 -8.28
CA ASN A 338 -4.23 7.10 -7.35
C ASN A 338 -2.91 6.72 -8.03
N GLY A 339 -2.84 6.71 -9.37
CA GLY A 339 -1.62 6.51 -10.12
C GLY A 339 -0.61 7.64 -9.91
N THR A 340 0.67 7.30 -9.99
CA THR A 340 1.81 8.20 -9.85
C THR A 340 2.30 8.65 -11.22
N HIS A 341 1.72 9.74 -11.74
CA HIS A 341 1.98 10.25 -13.11
C HIS A 341 3.48 10.41 -13.38
N GLY A 342 3.96 9.76 -14.44
CA GLY A 342 5.38 9.73 -14.84
C GLY A 342 6.14 8.48 -14.41
N CYS A 343 5.58 7.62 -13.54
CA CYS A 343 6.24 6.36 -13.15
C CYS A 343 6.43 5.41 -14.35
N LEU A 344 5.50 5.42 -15.31
CA LEU A 344 5.53 4.61 -16.53
C LEU A 344 6.22 5.28 -17.73
N ASN A 345 6.92 6.41 -17.53
CA ASN A 345 7.65 7.08 -18.61
C ASN A 345 8.68 6.17 -19.30
N ASN A 346 9.20 5.16 -18.59
CA ASN A 346 10.13 4.18 -19.17
C ASN A 346 9.49 3.29 -20.25
N LEU A 347 8.16 3.20 -20.33
CA LEU A 347 7.43 2.48 -21.39
C LEU A 347 7.31 3.30 -22.68
N LEU A 348 7.34 4.62 -22.59
CA LEU A 348 7.09 5.55 -23.69
C LEU A 348 8.37 5.88 -24.47
N ARG A 349 8.27 5.99 -25.80
CA ARG A 349 9.39 6.51 -26.62
C ARG A 349 9.64 7.99 -26.36
N ASN A 350 8.56 8.75 -26.29
CA ASN A 350 8.55 10.19 -26.06
C ASN A 350 7.59 10.50 -24.91
N PRO A 351 8.06 10.51 -23.65
CA PRO A 351 7.20 10.88 -22.52
C PRO A 351 6.71 12.33 -22.66
N VAL A 352 5.40 12.53 -22.54
CA VAL A 352 4.76 13.85 -22.68
C VAL A 352 4.71 14.62 -21.34
N TYR A 353 4.74 13.89 -20.22
CA TYR A 353 4.78 14.46 -18.88
C TYR A 353 6.15 14.28 -18.23
N THR A 354 6.75 15.37 -17.77
CA THR A 354 7.99 15.35 -16.99
C THR A 354 7.66 15.56 -15.51
N PRO A 355 7.76 14.52 -14.65
CA PRO A 355 7.42 14.65 -13.25
C PRO A 355 8.46 15.51 -12.50
N HIS A 356 8.00 16.20 -11.46
CA HIS A 356 8.84 16.95 -10.54
C HIS A 356 8.60 16.51 -9.09
N HIS A 357 9.62 16.64 -8.24
CA HIS A 357 9.44 16.41 -6.81
C HIS A 357 8.43 17.40 -6.21
N PRO A 358 7.55 16.94 -5.30
CA PRO A 358 6.63 17.84 -4.61
C PRO A 358 7.43 18.82 -3.73
N LYS A 359 7.07 20.10 -3.80
CA LYS A 359 7.69 21.13 -2.97
C LYS A 359 7.32 20.89 -1.50
N GLU A 360 8.31 21.07 -0.63
CA GLU A 360 8.09 21.03 0.80
C GLU A 360 7.12 22.12 1.24
N THR A 361 6.10 21.76 2.00
CA THR A 361 5.03 22.66 2.43
C THR A 361 5.33 23.27 3.80
N SER A 362 5.91 22.48 4.70
CA SER A 362 6.34 22.92 6.02
C SER A 362 7.85 22.76 6.11
N HIS A 363 8.56 23.85 6.39
CA HIS A 363 10.01 23.85 6.55
C HIS A 363 10.39 23.63 8.02
N PRO A 364 11.56 23.04 8.29
CA PRO A 364 11.99 22.79 9.66
C PRO A 364 12.26 24.11 10.39
N SER A 365 11.66 24.25 11.57
CA SER A 365 12.00 25.30 12.54
C SER A 365 13.31 24.98 13.26
N GLU A 366 13.86 25.96 13.97
CA GLU A 366 15.01 25.73 14.84
C GLU A 366 14.62 25.00 16.14
N CYS A 367 15.50 24.10 16.58
CA CYS A 367 15.52 23.48 17.89
C CYS A 367 16.92 23.65 18.48
N SER A 368 17.18 24.86 18.97
CA SER A 368 18.51 25.28 19.39
C SER A 368 18.82 24.80 20.81
N PHE A 369 20.10 24.54 21.07
CA PHE A 369 20.58 24.25 22.41
C PHE A 369 20.40 25.49 23.30
N VAL A 370 19.43 25.45 24.21
CA VAL A 370 19.28 26.52 25.21
C VAL A 370 20.21 26.20 26.37
N GLY A 371 21.30 26.95 26.50
CA GLY A 371 22.27 26.80 27.59
C GLY A 371 21.60 26.73 28.97
N GLN A 372 22.14 25.89 29.85
CA GLN A 372 21.56 25.56 31.17
C GLN A 372 21.15 26.82 31.97
N ARG A 373 19.86 27.12 32.04
CA ARG A 373 19.25 27.56 33.30
C ARG A 373 18.74 26.29 33.98
N THR A 374 19.16 26.08 35.22
CA THR A 374 18.75 24.95 36.08
C THR A 374 17.27 24.63 35.92
N PHE A 375 16.94 23.47 35.34
CA PHE A 375 15.57 22.98 35.24
C PHE A 375 15.36 21.88 36.29
N PRO A 376 14.57 22.12 37.35
CA PRO A 376 14.35 21.17 38.44
C PRO A 376 13.18 20.21 38.17
N VAL A 377 12.88 19.88 36.91
CA VAL A 377 11.75 18.98 36.61
C VAL A 377 12.32 17.60 36.30
N SER A 378 12.30 16.73 37.31
CA SER A 378 12.53 15.29 37.14
C SER A 378 11.51 14.74 36.14
N LEU A 379 11.97 14.08 35.08
CA LEU A 379 11.10 13.38 34.11
C LEU A 379 10.51 12.07 34.68
N GLY A 380 10.82 11.74 35.94
CA GLY A 380 10.45 10.46 36.56
C GLY A 380 11.24 9.25 36.06
N CYS A 381 12.36 9.48 35.37
CA CYS A 381 13.22 8.42 34.80
C CYS A 381 14.39 8.11 35.74
N SER A 382 14.76 6.83 35.89
CA SER A 382 15.93 6.40 36.68
C SER A 382 16.94 5.68 35.78
N CYS A 383 17.96 6.40 35.29
CA CYS A 383 19.07 5.81 34.56
C CYS A 383 20.13 5.27 35.53
N ARG A 384 20.37 3.96 35.55
CA ARG A 384 21.50 3.32 36.26
C ARG A 384 22.72 3.10 35.36
N THR A 385 22.84 3.83 34.26
CA THR A 385 23.92 3.65 33.29
C THR A 385 25.26 4.12 33.88
N ALA A 386 26.18 3.17 34.08
CA ALA A 386 27.44 3.36 34.78
C ALA A 386 28.54 4.16 34.04
N ALA A 387 28.29 4.74 32.85
CA ALA A 387 29.41 5.14 31.98
C ALA A 387 29.58 6.63 31.61
N LEU A 388 28.62 7.54 31.83
CA LEU A 388 28.84 8.98 31.51
C LEU A 388 28.02 9.94 32.42
N PRO A 389 28.62 11.01 32.97
CA PRO A 389 27.89 12.09 33.64
C PRO A 389 26.89 12.81 32.70
N LEU A 390 25.69 13.13 33.21
CA LEU A 390 24.60 13.84 32.49
C LEU A 390 25.04 15.15 31.79
N ARG A 391 26.04 15.85 32.34
CA ARG A 391 26.57 17.10 31.77
C ARG A 391 27.31 16.86 30.46
N ASP A 392 28.10 15.80 30.38
CA ASP A 392 28.88 15.43 29.20
C ASP A 392 27.96 14.92 28.08
N PHE A 393 26.84 14.29 28.47
CA PHE A 393 25.79 13.86 27.55
C PHE A 393 25.11 15.04 26.83
N HIS A 394 24.70 16.10 27.55
CA HIS A 394 24.08 17.26 26.91
C HIS A 394 25.05 18.06 26.04
N GLN A 395 26.33 18.15 26.41
CA GLN A 395 27.34 18.83 25.59
C GLN A 395 27.54 18.14 24.22
N ARG A 396 27.36 16.83 24.13
CA ARG A 396 27.43 16.09 22.85
C ARG A 396 26.35 16.48 21.84
N LEU A 397 25.23 17.04 22.29
CA LEU A 397 24.15 17.51 21.43
C LEU A 397 24.44 18.90 20.82
N ASN A 398 25.45 19.60 21.33
CA ASN A 398 25.91 20.88 20.80
C ASN A 398 26.94 20.64 19.67
N LEU A 399 26.44 20.30 18.49
CA LEU A 399 27.25 19.95 17.32
C LEU A 399 27.67 21.20 16.54
N THR A 400 28.90 21.20 16.05
CA THR A 400 29.40 22.19 15.09
C THR A 400 28.77 21.98 13.71
N GLU A 401 28.74 23.03 12.89
CA GLU A 401 28.22 22.94 11.51
C GLU A 401 28.97 21.88 10.66
N THR A 402 30.27 21.70 10.92
CA THR A 402 31.09 20.66 10.28
C THR A 402 30.69 19.25 10.70
N GLU A 403 30.31 19.05 11.96
CA GLU A 403 29.81 17.76 12.45
C GLU A 403 28.42 17.47 11.89
N VAL A 404 27.54 18.47 11.82
CA VAL A 404 26.22 18.36 11.20
C VAL A 404 26.34 17.90 9.75
N LYS A 405 27.18 18.56 8.94
CA LYS A 405 27.41 18.14 7.54
C LYS A 405 27.92 16.71 7.43
N LYS A 406 28.83 16.29 8.33
CA LYS A 406 29.32 14.91 8.36
C LYS A 406 28.21 13.92 8.70
N ILE A 407 27.36 14.23 9.69
CA ILE A 407 26.22 13.40 10.07
C ILE A 407 25.26 13.26 8.88
N GLU A 408 24.91 14.37 8.21
CA GLU A 408 24.02 14.34 7.04
C GLU A 408 24.52 13.39 5.96
N THR A 409 25.82 13.41 5.63
CA THR A 409 26.39 12.47 4.65
C THR A 409 26.32 11.00 5.07
N GLN A 410 26.23 10.72 6.37
CA GLN A 410 26.21 9.36 6.93
C GLN A 410 24.79 8.83 7.18
N THR A 411 23.84 9.70 7.50
CA THR A 411 22.48 9.29 7.90
C THR A 411 21.43 9.62 6.84
N LEU A 412 21.70 10.59 5.96
CA LEU A 412 20.79 11.09 4.94
C LEU A 412 21.42 11.04 3.54
N PRO A 413 21.95 9.89 3.07
CA PRO A 413 22.63 9.78 1.78
C PRO A 413 21.75 10.11 0.56
N TYR A 414 20.43 10.17 0.76
CA TYR A 414 19.44 10.44 -0.29
C TYR A 414 18.62 11.71 -0.02
N GLY A 415 19.08 12.53 0.93
CA GLY A 415 18.35 13.69 1.42
C GLY A 415 17.39 13.37 2.56
N ARG A 416 17.07 14.39 3.37
CA ARG A 416 16.05 14.26 4.40
C ARG A 416 14.65 14.08 3.79
N PRO A 417 13.77 13.30 4.43
CA PRO A 417 12.34 13.33 4.13
C PRO A 417 11.81 14.78 4.19
N ARG A 418 11.11 15.22 3.14
CA ARG A 418 10.47 16.53 3.07
C ARG A 418 9.04 16.46 3.59
N VAL A 419 8.57 17.47 4.31
CA VAL A 419 7.23 17.47 4.92
C VAL A 419 6.21 18.20 4.04
N LEU A 420 5.27 17.46 3.48
CA LEU A 420 4.21 17.96 2.61
C LEU A 420 2.94 18.39 3.39
N GLN A 421 2.84 18.00 4.67
CA GLN A 421 1.76 18.44 5.54
C GLN A 421 1.75 19.97 5.67
N LYS A 422 0.57 20.58 5.61
CA LYS A 422 0.41 22.04 5.74
C LYS A 422 0.55 22.47 7.21
N LYS A 423 1.28 23.57 7.45
CA LYS A 423 1.41 24.24 8.76
C LYS A 423 1.88 23.31 9.90
N HIS A 424 2.73 22.34 9.60
CA HIS A 424 3.24 21.39 10.58
C HIS A 424 4.49 21.94 11.27
N ASN A 425 4.49 22.01 12.61
CA ASN A 425 5.62 22.55 13.36
C ASN A 425 6.61 21.45 13.76
N TYR A 426 7.68 21.31 13.00
CA TYR A 426 8.76 20.36 13.29
C TYR A 426 10.15 21.00 13.21
N CYS A 427 11.16 20.31 13.70
CA CYS A 427 12.57 20.71 13.61
C CYS A 427 13.48 19.51 13.35
N LEU A 428 14.71 19.75 12.91
CA LEU A 428 15.72 18.71 12.72
C LEU A 428 16.58 18.56 13.98
N LEU A 429 16.74 17.33 14.45
CA LEU A 429 17.59 16.99 15.59
C LEU A 429 18.70 16.06 15.11
N TYR A 430 19.92 16.60 15.12
CA TYR A 430 21.12 15.89 14.67
C TYR A 430 21.78 15.16 15.83
N HIS A 431 22.22 13.93 15.56
CA HIS A 431 22.99 13.08 16.47
C HIS A 431 24.06 12.38 15.65
N TYR A 432 25.10 11.88 16.32
CA TYR A 432 26.22 11.25 15.60
C TYR A 432 25.84 10.07 14.70
N ARG A 433 24.71 9.39 14.97
CA ARG A 433 24.30 8.16 14.29
C ARG A 433 22.93 8.20 13.65
N TYR A 434 22.13 9.22 13.96
CA TYR A 434 20.78 9.34 13.41
C TYR A 434 20.32 10.79 13.39
N VAL A 435 19.36 11.09 12.52
CA VAL A 435 18.70 12.39 12.44
C VAL A 435 17.20 12.20 12.61
N ASN A 436 16.58 13.02 13.45
CA ASN A 436 15.13 13.02 13.65
C ASN A 436 14.49 14.26 13.05
N GLY A 437 13.33 14.09 12.41
CA GLY A 437 12.38 15.18 12.15
C GLY A 437 11.36 15.26 13.28
N TYR A 438 11.62 16.08 14.31
CA TYR A 438 10.82 16.13 15.53
C TYR A 438 9.62 17.06 15.41
N SER A 439 8.39 16.53 15.52
CA SER A 439 7.16 17.30 15.58
C SER A 439 6.92 17.83 16.98
N LYS A 440 6.88 19.16 17.10
CA LYS A 440 6.43 19.84 18.32
C LYS A 440 4.93 19.62 18.52
N ASP A 441 4.15 19.51 17.44
CA ASP A 441 2.71 19.28 17.49
C ASP A 441 2.33 17.92 18.09
N TYR A 442 3.11 16.88 17.80
CA TYR A 442 2.87 15.52 18.29
C TYR A 442 3.74 15.12 19.49
N LYS A 443 4.67 16.00 19.90
CA LYS A 443 5.68 15.70 20.93
C LYS A 443 6.49 14.43 20.60
N MET A 444 6.69 14.12 19.33
CA MET A 444 7.46 12.94 18.88
C MET A 444 8.06 13.16 17.50
N SER A 445 8.98 12.29 17.11
CA SER A 445 9.57 12.34 15.78
C SER A 445 8.63 11.79 14.71
N LEU A 446 8.45 12.55 13.61
CA LEU A 446 7.74 12.12 12.41
C LEU A 446 8.53 11.03 11.67
N TRP A 447 9.85 11.12 11.73
CA TRP A 447 10.77 10.14 11.17
C TRP A 447 12.11 10.20 11.89
N SER A 448 12.80 9.06 11.91
CA SER A 448 14.20 8.90 12.30
C SER A 448 14.95 8.25 11.15
N ALA A 449 16.12 8.78 10.79
CA ALA A 449 16.95 8.26 9.70
C ALA A 449 18.36 7.94 10.18
N TYR A 450 18.85 6.73 9.86
CA TYR A 450 20.17 6.23 10.24
C TYR A 450 20.68 5.21 9.22
N THR A 451 21.97 4.92 9.24
CA THR A 451 22.60 3.94 8.34
C THR A 451 23.39 2.92 9.14
N ILE A 452 23.16 1.65 8.83
CA ILE A 452 23.86 0.51 9.39
C ILE A 452 24.79 -0.07 8.33
N ASN A 453 26.05 -0.27 8.67
CA ASN A 453 27.02 -0.94 7.81
C ASN A 453 27.05 -2.44 8.10
N LYS A 454 27.57 -3.21 7.14
CA LYS A 454 27.71 -4.67 7.24
C LYS A 454 28.45 -5.15 8.49
N ASN A 455 29.48 -4.40 8.93
CA ASN A 455 30.39 -4.81 10.01
C ASN A 455 30.09 -4.11 11.34
N ASP A 456 28.93 -3.46 11.48
CA ASP A 456 28.58 -2.78 12.71
C ASP A 456 28.14 -3.80 13.79
N ASN A 457 28.51 -3.54 15.04
CA ASN A 457 28.30 -4.46 16.16
C ASN A 457 26.96 -4.20 16.86
N TRP A 458 26.39 -5.24 17.46
CA TRP A 458 25.12 -5.16 18.21
C TRP A 458 25.31 -5.67 19.63
N ILE A 459 24.79 -4.94 20.62
CA ILE A 459 24.74 -5.45 22.00
C ILE A 459 23.48 -6.31 22.14
N SER A 460 23.66 -7.59 22.49
CA SER A 460 22.58 -8.56 22.69
C SER A 460 21.85 -8.41 24.03
N THR A 461 22.48 -7.81 25.05
CA THR A 461 21.91 -7.68 26.39
C THR A 461 21.19 -6.34 26.58
N ALA A 462 19.88 -6.32 26.29
CA ALA A 462 18.99 -5.19 26.51
C ALA A 462 18.55 -4.98 27.97
N GLU A 463 19.01 -5.83 28.91
CA GLU A 463 18.46 -5.92 30.27
C GLU A 463 18.63 -4.64 31.13
N ASP A 464 19.51 -3.70 30.75
CA ASP A 464 19.83 -2.53 31.61
C ASP A 464 19.48 -1.16 31.01
N ILE A 465 18.79 -1.12 29.85
CA ILE A 465 18.50 0.15 29.11
C ILE A 465 17.00 0.51 29.13
N SER A 466 16.11 -0.44 29.42
CA SER A 466 14.65 -0.32 29.31
C SER A 466 14.00 0.73 30.23
N SER A 467 14.72 1.24 31.23
CA SER A 467 14.26 2.25 32.19
C SER A 467 15.05 3.57 32.13
N CYS A 468 15.91 3.74 31.13
CA CYS A 468 16.75 4.92 30.99
C CYS A 468 16.32 5.83 29.84
N LEU A 469 15.85 7.03 30.19
CA LEU A 469 15.59 8.13 29.25
C LEU A 469 16.23 9.42 29.76
N HIS A 470 16.86 10.13 28.83
CA HIS A 470 17.42 11.46 29.04
C HIS A 470 16.57 12.50 28.33
N LYS A 471 16.36 13.64 29.00
CA LYS A 471 15.65 14.77 28.40
C LYS A 471 16.43 15.31 27.22
N ASP A 472 15.77 15.52 26.08
CA ASP A 472 16.35 16.34 25.02
C ASP A 472 16.24 17.83 25.36
N VAL A 473 17.38 18.45 25.63
CA VAL A 473 17.49 19.86 26.04
C VAL A 473 17.23 20.85 24.91
N ARG A 474 17.21 20.40 23.65
CA ARG A 474 16.88 21.24 22.49
C ARG A 474 15.36 21.44 22.34
N ILE A 475 14.57 20.63 23.04
CA ILE A 475 13.11 20.66 22.99
C ILE A 475 12.57 21.32 24.26
N PRO A 476 11.69 22.33 24.14
CA PRO A 476 11.03 22.93 25.30
C PRO A 476 10.23 21.90 26.12
N SER A 477 10.17 22.06 27.44
CA SER A 477 9.54 21.07 28.34
C SER A 477 8.07 20.75 28.01
N ASN A 478 7.30 21.71 27.51
CA ASN A 478 5.89 21.52 27.13
C ASN A 478 5.71 20.64 25.89
N HIS A 479 6.76 20.47 25.09
CA HIS A 479 6.77 19.63 23.90
C HIS A 479 7.54 18.32 24.11
N ASN A 480 8.13 18.09 25.28
CA ASN A 480 8.81 16.84 25.62
C ASN A 480 7.83 15.83 26.23
N GLN A 481 8.05 14.54 25.95
CA GLN A 481 7.41 13.45 26.68
C GLN A 481 8.15 13.17 28.01
N THR A 482 7.49 12.48 28.94
CA THR A 482 8.04 12.16 30.27
C THR A 482 7.93 10.65 30.57
N CYS A 483 8.84 10.10 31.40
CA CYS A 483 8.69 8.72 31.87
C CYS A 483 7.46 8.58 32.77
N SER A 484 7.12 9.61 33.54
CA SER A 484 5.91 9.62 34.38
C SER A 484 4.64 9.36 33.58
N PHE A 485 4.52 9.87 32.34
CA PHE A 485 3.40 9.55 31.46
C PHE A 485 3.28 8.04 31.26
N TYR A 486 4.37 7.37 30.84
CA TYR A 486 4.37 5.94 30.54
C TYR A 486 4.28 5.05 31.78
N ASN A 487 4.93 5.43 32.88
CA ASN A 487 4.87 4.68 34.15
C ASN A 487 3.45 4.66 34.73
N ASN A 488 2.65 5.70 34.46
CA ASN A 488 1.28 5.83 34.95
C ASN A 488 0.23 5.45 33.88
N HIS A 489 0.62 5.19 32.63
CA HIS A 489 -0.34 4.89 31.57
C HIS A 489 -0.75 3.40 31.64
N PRO A 490 -2.05 3.07 31.66
CA PRO A 490 -2.52 1.70 31.92
C PRO A 490 -2.21 0.71 30.78
N ARG A 491 -2.01 1.21 29.55
CA ARG A 491 -1.93 0.38 28.33
C ARG A 491 -0.71 0.63 27.44
N LEU A 492 0.06 1.68 27.68
CA LEU A 492 1.12 2.11 26.76
C LEU A 492 2.46 2.08 27.47
N THR A 493 3.47 1.68 26.72
CA THR A 493 4.87 1.95 27.01
C THR A 493 5.41 2.86 25.90
N TYR A 494 6.73 2.95 25.78
CA TYR A 494 7.40 3.63 24.70
C TYR A 494 8.38 2.69 23.99
N GLY A 495 8.64 2.96 22.71
CA GLY A 495 9.71 2.37 21.93
C GLY A 495 10.60 3.45 21.32
N PHE A 496 11.73 3.04 20.73
CA PHE A 496 12.71 3.93 20.11
C PHE A 496 12.65 3.82 18.58
N LEU A 497 12.68 4.95 17.86
CA LEU A 497 12.74 4.94 16.39
C LEU A 497 14.13 4.57 15.87
N SER A 498 15.18 5.22 16.41
CA SER A 498 16.57 4.77 16.23
C SER A 498 16.94 3.80 17.35
N PRO A 499 17.44 2.58 17.05
CA PRO A 499 17.71 1.55 18.04
C PRO A 499 18.89 1.90 18.96
N PRO A 500 18.75 1.84 20.30
CA PRO A 500 19.84 2.17 21.23
C PRO A 500 20.92 1.09 21.36
N ASN A 501 20.63 -0.15 20.93
CA ASN A 501 21.53 -1.31 21.01
C ASN A 501 22.55 -1.39 19.85
N PHE A 502 22.50 -0.45 18.91
CA PHE A 502 23.39 -0.37 17.77
C PHE A 502 24.77 0.21 18.13
N MET A 503 25.89 -0.44 17.79
CA MET A 503 27.25 0.01 18.16
C MET A 503 28.23 0.05 16.99
N THR A 504 29.03 1.11 16.96
CA THR A 504 30.02 1.35 15.90
C THR A 504 31.38 1.80 16.44
N ASP A 505 31.49 2.15 17.73
CA ASP A 505 32.76 2.48 18.39
C ASP A 505 32.69 2.16 19.90
N ALA A 506 33.60 1.30 20.37
CA ALA A 506 33.70 0.92 21.79
C ALA A 506 34.06 2.11 22.71
N LYS A 507 34.58 3.22 22.18
CA LYS A 507 34.96 4.43 22.94
C LYS A 507 33.86 5.50 23.02
N LYS A 508 32.77 5.37 22.25
CA LYS A 508 31.64 6.31 22.23
C LYS A 508 30.33 5.55 22.31
N SER A 509 29.94 5.18 23.52
CA SER A 509 28.67 4.49 23.82
C SER A 509 27.45 5.25 23.29
N HIS A 510 26.48 4.50 22.76
CA HIS A 510 25.31 4.96 21.99
C HIS A 510 24.17 5.52 22.87
N TYR A 511 24.52 6.32 23.89
CA TYR A 511 23.52 6.92 24.78
C TYR A 511 22.60 7.92 24.08
N ASP A 512 23.01 8.49 22.94
CA ASP A 512 22.24 9.53 22.24
C ASP A 512 20.88 9.02 21.75
N ALA A 513 20.69 7.70 21.61
CA ALA A 513 19.41 7.11 21.26
C ALA A 513 18.41 7.06 22.45
N LEU A 514 18.88 7.28 23.69
CA LEU A 514 18.06 7.28 24.90
C LEU A 514 17.39 8.64 25.18
N LEU A 515 17.23 9.47 24.16
CA LEU A 515 16.60 10.78 24.29
C LEU A 515 15.08 10.69 24.24
N THR A 516 14.40 11.57 24.99
CA THR A 516 12.94 11.77 24.89
C THR A 516 12.48 12.20 23.49
N SER A 517 13.38 12.68 22.64
CA SER A 517 13.08 13.03 21.25
C SER A 517 13.06 11.83 20.29
N ASN A 518 13.57 10.68 20.73
CA ASN A 518 13.66 9.44 19.94
C ASN A 518 12.60 8.40 20.34
N ILE A 519 11.75 8.70 21.32
CA ILE A 519 10.69 7.79 21.76
C ILE A 519 9.34 8.06 21.10
N VAL A 520 8.55 7.00 20.97
CA VAL A 520 7.19 7.00 20.45
C VAL A 520 6.30 6.09 21.32
N PRO A 521 5.00 6.42 21.51
CA PRO A 521 4.09 5.55 22.25
C PRO A 521 3.96 4.20 21.56
N MET A 522 4.14 3.11 22.31
CA MET A 522 4.01 1.75 21.80
C MET A 522 3.23 0.87 22.76
N TYR A 523 2.34 0.04 22.22
CA TYR A 523 1.71 -1.05 22.97
C TYR A 523 2.76 -2.11 23.33
N PRO A 524 2.70 -2.70 24.54
CA PRO A 524 3.63 -3.74 24.95
C PRO A 524 3.71 -4.92 23.97
N ALA A 525 2.57 -5.36 23.42
CA ALA A 525 2.52 -6.44 22.43
C ALA A 525 3.25 -6.08 21.13
N PHE A 526 3.02 -4.86 20.61
CA PHE A 526 3.72 -4.38 19.41
C PHE A 526 5.22 -4.21 19.65
N LYS A 527 5.64 -3.81 20.85
CA LYS A 527 7.06 -3.65 21.21
C LYS A 527 7.85 -4.95 21.07
N VAL A 528 7.22 -6.12 21.23
CA VAL A 528 7.86 -7.42 20.95
C VAL A 528 8.28 -7.51 19.48
N LEU A 529 7.36 -7.25 18.56
CA LEU A 529 7.63 -7.21 17.12
C LEU A 529 8.70 -6.17 16.79
N TRP A 530 8.57 -4.96 17.34
CA TRP A 530 9.49 -3.86 17.06
C TRP A 530 10.92 -4.19 17.52
N ASN A 531 11.06 -4.75 18.72
CA ASN A 531 12.36 -5.16 19.25
C ASN A 531 12.97 -6.28 18.42
N TYR A 532 12.19 -7.32 18.07
CA TYR A 532 12.69 -8.43 17.25
C TYR A 532 13.16 -7.95 15.88
N PHE A 533 12.41 -7.05 15.23
CA PHE A 533 12.84 -6.46 13.96
C PHE A 533 14.20 -5.77 14.10
N HIS A 534 14.39 -4.91 15.10
CA HIS A 534 15.63 -4.17 15.26
C HIS A 534 16.79 -5.04 15.78
N GLN A 535 16.53 -6.07 16.56
CA GLN A 535 17.55 -6.93 17.19
C GLN A 535 17.98 -8.11 16.33
N SER A 536 17.13 -8.56 15.41
CA SER A 536 17.37 -9.76 14.60
C SER A 536 17.30 -9.46 13.10
N LEU A 537 16.14 -9.02 12.59
CA LEU A 537 15.92 -8.86 11.14
C LEU A 537 16.78 -7.75 10.54
N LEU A 538 16.91 -6.61 11.23
CA LEU A 538 17.66 -5.46 10.73
C LEU A 538 19.18 -5.73 10.59
N PRO A 539 19.86 -6.37 11.58
CA PRO A 539 21.21 -6.87 11.39
C PRO A 539 21.36 -7.83 10.19
N GLU A 540 20.42 -8.76 10.00
CA GLU A 540 20.43 -9.69 8.87
C GLU A 540 20.34 -8.94 7.53
N TYR A 541 19.39 -8.01 7.39
CA TYR A 541 19.29 -7.16 6.20
C TYR A 541 20.56 -6.37 5.94
N ALA A 542 21.20 -5.81 6.97
CA ALA A 542 22.45 -5.09 6.83
C ALA A 542 23.60 -6.00 6.37
N ALA A 543 23.67 -7.23 6.89
CA ALA A 543 24.68 -8.21 6.53
C ALA A 543 24.55 -8.65 5.05
N ASP A 544 23.31 -8.97 4.64
CA ASP A 544 22.99 -9.49 3.31
C ASP A 544 23.13 -8.44 2.21
N ARG A 545 22.88 -7.17 2.53
CA ARG A 545 22.80 -6.08 1.55
C ARG A 545 23.99 -5.11 1.59
N ASN A 546 25.07 -5.49 2.27
CA ASN A 546 26.28 -4.66 2.41
C ASN A 546 26.01 -3.29 3.07
N GLY A 547 25.16 -3.30 4.08
CA GLY A 547 24.65 -2.14 4.79
C GLY A 547 23.25 -1.72 4.33
N VAL A 548 22.55 -1.00 5.20
CA VAL A 548 21.18 -0.53 4.97
C VAL A 548 20.98 0.87 5.55
N ASN A 549 20.38 1.75 4.77
CA ASN A 549 19.83 3.00 5.29
C ASN A 549 18.37 2.77 5.71
N VAL A 550 18.01 3.25 6.89
CA VAL A 550 16.68 3.06 7.48
C VAL A 550 16.05 4.41 7.71
N VAL A 551 14.77 4.54 7.34
CA VAL A 551 13.90 5.61 7.83
C VAL A 551 12.67 4.98 8.49
N SER A 552 12.41 5.30 9.74
CA SER A 552 11.27 4.77 10.50
C SER A 552 10.46 5.88 11.18
N GLY A 553 9.17 5.68 11.40
CA GLY A 553 8.33 6.69 12.04
C GLY A 553 6.88 6.25 12.28
N PRO A 554 6.11 7.04 13.04
CA PRO A 554 4.69 6.79 13.30
C PRO A 554 3.81 7.17 12.09
N VAL A 555 2.64 6.54 12.02
CA VAL A 555 1.56 6.85 11.07
C VAL A 555 0.28 7.15 11.84
N PHE A 556 -0.49 8.13 11.39
CA PHE A 556 -1.81 8.46 11.93
C PHE A 556 -2.82 8.48 10.78
N ASP A 557 -3.72 7.51 10.82
CA ASP A 557 -4.77 7.25 9.81
C ASP A 557 -5.95 6.59 10.54
N TYR A 558 -6.69 7.41 11.31
CA TYR A 558 -7.78 6.94 12.18
C TYR A 558 -9.08 6.67 11.42
N ASP A 559 -9.30 7.33 10.28
CA ASP A 559 -10.46 7.06 9.42
C ASP A 559 -10.18 6.04 8.31
N SER A 560 -8.95 5.54 8.23
CA SER A 560 -8.55 4.47 7.30
C SER A 560 -8.69 4.86 5.84
N ASP A 561 -8.46 6.13 5.51
CA ASP A 561 -8.52 6.67 4.15
C ASP A 561 -7.20 6.53 3.36
N GLY A 562 -6.15 6.00 4.00
CA GLY A 562 -4.85 5.79 3.37
C GLY A 562 -4.02 7.08 3.22
N ILE A 563 -4.45 8.18 3.84
CA ILE A 563 -3.80 9.49 3.81
C ILE A 563 -3.46 9.91 5.25
N TYR A 564 -2.44 10.75 5.41
CA TYR A 564 -2.11 11.28 6.74
C TYR A 564 -3.27 12.09 7.34
N ASP A 565 -3.55 11.86 8.61
CA ASP A 565 -4.44 12.71 9.38
C ASP A 565 -3.81 14.08 9.66
N THR A 566 -4.60 15.16 9.55
CA THR A 566 -4.11 16.49 9.94
C THR A 566 -3.89 16.56 11.45
N PRO A 567 -2.99 17.44 11.94
CA PRO A 567 -2.75 17.59 13.37
C PRO A 567 -4.03 17.86 14.18
N GLU A 568 -5.01 18.57 13.62
CA GLU A 568 -6.31 18.81 14.26
C GLU A 568 -7.14 17.52 14.39
N LYS A 569 -7.14 16.67 13.36
CA LYS A 569 -7.86 15.39 13.35
C LYS A 569 -7.23 14.42 14.35
N VAL A 570 -5.90 14.31 14.36
CA VAL A 570 -5.14 13.52 15.34
C VAL A 570 -5.43 13.96 16.77
N LYS A 571 -5.37 15.27 17.07
CA LYS A 571 -5.61 15.80 18.42
C LYS A 571 -7.05 15.60 18.92
N ARG A 572 -8.03 15.50 18.01
CA ARG A 572 -9.45 15.31 18.35
C ARG A 572 -9.85 13.85 18.56
N HIS A 573 -8.98 12.89 18.22
CA HIS A 573 -9.30 11.48 18.35
C HIS A 573 -9.49 11.09 19.83
N PRO A 574 -10.60 10.45 20.23
CA PRO A 574 -10.91 10.20 21.65
C PRO A 574 -9.89 9.32 22.39
N GLY A 575 -9.17 8.46 21.68
CA GLY A 575 -8.11 7.62 22.24
C GLY A 575 -6.84 8.39 22.59
N ASN A 576 -6.69 9.63 22.13
CA ASN A 576 -5.49 10.43 22.33
C ASN A 576 -5.60 11.28 23.60
N SER A 577 -4.49 11.40 24.31
CA SER A 577 -4.37 12.21 25.51
C SER A 577 -3.30 13.29 25.31
N GLU A 578 -2.31 13.40 26.20
CA GLU A 578 -1.19 14.32 26.05
C GLU A 578 -0.33 14.01 24.80
N VAL A 579 -0.24 12.73 24.44
CA VAL A 579 0.55 12.23 23.31
C VAL A 579 -0.36 11.39 22.40
N PRO A 580 -0.36 11.61 21.07
CA PRO A 580 -1.19 10.82 20.17
C PRO A 580 -0.64 9.40 19.97
N ILE A 581 -1.52 8.42 19.79
CA ILE A 581 -1.15 7.00 19.65
C ILE A 581 -1.11 6.64 18.16
N PRO A 582 0.04 6.30 17.56
CA PRO A 582 0.11 5.94 16.14
C PRO A 582 -0.85 4.79 15.79
N THR A 583 -1.49 4.83 14.63
CA THR A 583 -2.29 3.71 14.14
C THR A 583 -1.40 2.61 13.53
N HIS A 584 -0.27 3.02 12.94
CA HIS A 584 0.73 2.14 12.36
C HIS A 584 2.14 2.71 12.61
N PHE A 585 3.15 1.89 12.34
CA PHE A 585 4.53 2.35 12.19
C PHE A 585 5.03 1.99 10.79
N PHE A 586 5.78 2.89 10.18
CA PHE A 586 6.45 2.65 8.92
C PHE A 586 7.95 2.40 9.11
N ILE A 587 8.51 1.57 8.24
CA ILE A 587 9.95 1.37 8.10
C ILE A 587 10.27 1.35 6.60
N VAL A 588 11.28 2.10 6.17
CA VAL A 588 11.84 2.09 4.81
C VAL A 588 13.30 1.68 4.89
N LEU A 589 13.62 0.51 4.34
CA LEU A 589 14.98 0.02 4.16
C LEU A 589 15.42 0.36 2.74
N THR A 590 16.58 1.02 2.60
CA THR A 590 17.11 1.43 1.31
C THR A 590 18.56 0.97 1.15
N THR A 591 18.83 0.26 0.06
CA THR A 591 20.14 -0.30 -0.30
C THR A 591 20.46 -0.02 -1.77
N CYS A 592 21.63 -0.47 -2.23
CA CYS A 592 21.97 -0.44 -3.64
C CYS A 592 21.48 -1.70 -4.35
N LYS A 593 21.00 -1.58 -5.60
CA LYS A 593 20.81 -2.78 -6.45
C LYS A 593 22.14 -3.50 -6.69
N ASN A 594 23.23 -2.75 -6.81
CA ASN A 594 24.59 -3.31 -6.81
C ASN A 594 25.04 -3.60 -5.36
N THR A 595 24.97 -4.86 -4.93
CA THR A 595 25.30 -5.26 -3.55
C THR A 595 26.79 -5.11 -3.18
N SER A 596 27.67 -4.82 -4.15
CA SER A 596 29.07 -4.45 -3.87
C SER A 596 29.23 -3.02 -3.34
N GLU A 597 28.25 -2.15 -3.60
CA GLU A 597 28.21 -0.77 -3.10
C GLU A 597 27.54 -0.70 -1.72
N THR A 598 27.88 0.32 -0.93
CA THR A 598 27.19 0.61 0.33
C THR A 598 26.12 1.68 0.11
N PRO A 599 25.09 1.78 0.97
CA PRO A 599 24.07 2.83 0.86
C PRO A 599 24.62 4.26 0.77
N LEU A 600 25.81 4.52 1.34
CA LEU A 600 26.45 5.83 1.34
C LEU A 600 27.15 6.18 0.01
N LYS A 601 27.47 5.17 -0.81
CA LYS A 601 28.23 5.32 -2.06
C LYS A 601 27.43 4.82 -3.27
N CYS A 602 26.11 4.80 -3.13
CA CYS A 602 25.21 4.28 -4.15
C CYS A 602 25.11 5.21 -5.35
N GLU A 603 25.88 4.97 -6.41
CA GLU A 603 25.82 5.81 -7.61
C GLU A 603 24.65 5.40 -8.52
N GLY A 604 24.40 4.10 -8.62
CA GLY A 604 23.36 3.50 -9.45
C GLY A 604 21.96 3.47 -8.82
N SER A 605 21.15 2.53 -9.29
CA SER A 605 19.77 2.33 -8.84
C SER A 605 19.70 1.84 -7.40
N LEU A 606 18.73 2.37 -6.65
CA LEU A 606 18.41 1.91 -5.31
C LEU A 606 17.55 0.65 -5.36
N ASP A 607 17.66 -0.15 -4.31
CA ASP A 607 16.68 -1.19 -3.96
C ASP A 607 16.01 -0.77 -2.64
N ALA A 608 14.71 -1.02 -2.52
CA ALA A 608 13.94 -0.60 -1.35
C ALA A 608 12.97 -1.69 -0.89
N LEU A 609 12.87 -1.81 0.43
CA LEU A 609 11.93 -2.68 1.12
C LEU A 609 11.24 -1.87 2.22
N SER A 610 9.92 -1.74 2.13
CA SER A 610 9.14 -0.90 3.03
C SER A 610 7.96 -1.63 3.67
N PHE A 611 7.61 -1.19 4.88
CA PHE A 611 6.61 -1.81 5.74
C PHE A 611 5.68 -0.75 6.32
N ILE A 612 4.39 -1.06 6.46
CA ILE A 612 3.41 -0.30 7.25
C ILE A 612 2.73 -1.28 8.20
N VAL A 613 3.22 -1.36 9.44
CA VAL A 613 2.83 -2.40 10.39
C VAL A 613 1.76 -1.85 11.34
N PRO A 614 0.61 -2.52 11.54
CA PRO A 614 -0.45 -2.04 12.40
C PRO A 614 -0.02 -2.04 13.87
N HIS A 615 -0.27 -0.92 14.55
CA HIS A 615 0.07 -0.72 15.95
C HIS A 615 -1.09 -1.18 16.83
N ARG A 616 -1.06 -2.45 17.25
CA ARG A 616 -2.16 -3.12 17.97
C ARG A 616 -1.82 -3.44 19.43
N GLU A 617 -2.86 -3.56 20.26
CA GLU A 617 -2.77 -3.89 21.69
C GLU A 617 -2.35 -5.36 21.93
N ASP A 618 -2.55 -6.23 20.93
CA ASP A 618 -2.25 -7.66 20.97
C ASP A 618 -1.57 -8.12 19.68
N ASN A 619 -1.04 -9.35 19.70
CA ASN A 619 -0.45 -10.04 18.53
C ASN A 619 -1.37 -11.13 17.97
N SER A 620 -2.69 -11.02 18.19
CA SER A 620 -3.66 -12.05 17.82
C SER A 620 -3.69 -12.35 16.32
N GLU A 621 -3.41 -11.35 15.47
CA GLU A 621 -3.31 -11.51 14.01
C GLU A 621 -2.18 -12.49 13.58
N SER A 622 -1.25 -12.82 14.49
CA SER A 622 -0.12 -13.72 14.23
C SER A 622 -0.32 -15.09 14.85
N CYS A 623 -1.35 -15.26 15.70
CA CYS A 623 -1.50 -16.41 16.56
C CYS A 623 -0.18 -16.71 17.29
N ALA A 624 0.40 -15.66 17.90
CA ALA A 624 1.77 -15.68 18.41
C ALA A 624 1.96 -16.64 19.61
N ASP A 625 0.88 -16.99 20.32
CA ASP A 625 0.93 -17.86 21.48
C ASP A 625 1.53 -19.24 21.12
N GLY A 626 2.63 -19.59 21.79
CA GLY A 626 3.35 -20.84 21.54
C GLY A 626 4.23 -20.88 20.27
N ARG A 627 4.33 -19.79 19.50
CA ARG A 627 5.21 -19.67 18.32
C ARG A 627 6.46 -18.86 18.65
N SER A 628 7.61 -19.19 18.05
CA SER A 628 8.82 -18.37 18.19
C SER A 628 8.67 -17.01 17.51
N GLU A 629 9.24 -15.97 18.11
CA GLU A 629 9.27 -14.61 17.54
C GLU A 629 9.86 -14.60 16.13
N SER A 630 10.89 -15.42 15.89
CA SER A 630 11.52 -15.58 14.58
C SER A 630 10.57 -15.96 13.45
N LEU A 631 9.54 -16.75 13.75
CA LEU A 631 8.61 -17.21 12.73
C LEU A 631 7.52 -16.17 12.49
N TRP A 632 6.79 -15.78 13.54
CA TRP A 632 5.58 -14.97 13.35
C TRP A 632 5.86 -13.50 13.08
N VAL A 633 6.99 -12.95 13.56
CA VAL A 633 7.36 -11.55 13.29
C VAL A 633 7.71 -11.39 11.81
N GLU A 634 8.52 -12.28 11.24
CA GLU A 634 8.88 -12.21 9.82
C GLU A 634 7.66 -12.37 8.91
N GLU A 635 6.76 -13.31 9.24
CA GLU A 635 5.47 -13.47 8.55
C GLU A 635 4.62 -12.19 8.62
N ARG A 636 4.49 -11.58 9.80
CA ARG A 636 3.75 -10.32 9.99
C ARG A 636 4.38 -9.18 9.20
N MET A 637 5.71 -9.03 9.24
CA MET A 637 6.42 -8.01 8.48
C MET A 637 6.20 -8.19 6.98
N LYS A 638 6.40 -9.42 6.45
CA LYS A 638 6.19 -9.74 5.02
C LYS A 638 4.75 -9.48 4.55
N PHE A 639 3.77 -9.75 5.41
CA PHE A 639 2.36 -9.55 5.12
C PHE A 639 2.01 -8.05 4.96
N HIS A 640 2.63 -7.20 5.77
CA HIS A 640 2.45 -5.74 5.82
C HIS A 640 3.50 -4.94 5.06
N ILE A 641 4.17 -5.57 4.08
CA ILE A 641 4.99 -4.86 3.10
C ILE A 641 4.10 -3.92 2.29
N ALA A 642 4.62 -2.73 1.99
CA ALA A 642 3.93 -1.70 1.24
C ALA A 642 4.89 -0.97 0.31
N ARG A 643 4.36 -0.15 -0.60
CA ARG A 643 5.15 0.74 -1.46
C ARG A 643 5.67 1.91 -0.62
N ILE A 644 6.80 2.49 -0.99
CA ILE A 644 7.23 3.77 -0.40
C ILE A 644 6.16 4.84 -0.67
N ARG A 645 5.49 4.78 -1.83
CA ARG A 645 4.38 5.67 -2.18
C ARG A 645 3.22 5.59 -1.16
N ASP A 646 2.91 4.41 -0.62
CA ASP A 646 1.89 4.24 0.41
C ASP A 646 2.32 4.95 1.72
N ILE A 647 3.60 4.85 2.07
CA ILE A 647 4.16 5.58 3.22
C ILE A 647 4.11 7.09 2.98
N GLU A 648 4.44 7.59 1.79
CA GLU A 648 4.34 9.02 1.47
C GLU A 648 2.91 9.54 1.61
N LEU A 649 1.89 8.76 1.21
CA LEU A 649 0.48 9.10 1.40
C LEU A 649 0.11 9.19 2.89
N LEU A 650 0.43 8.14 3.65
CA LEU A 650 0.05 7.98 5.05
C LEU A 650 0.81 8.88 6.03
N THR A 651 1.95 9.43 5.61
CA THR A 651 2.80 10.27 6.47
C THR A 651 2.87 11.72 6.01
N GLY A 652 2.49 12.01 4.76
CA GLY A 652 2.75 13.32 4.15
C GLY A 652 4.24 13.64 4.05
N LEU A 653 5.11 12.62 4.01
CA LEU A 653 6.54 12.76 3.76
C LEU A 653 6.84 12.56 2.27
N SER A 654 7.98 13.08 1.82
CA SER A 654 8.53 12.77 0.50
C SER A 654 10.00 12.40 0.57
N PHE A 655 10.33 11.21 0.08
CA PHE A 655 11.67 10.61 0.17
C PHE A 655 12.50 10.87 -1.10
N TYR A 656 13.82 10.72 -0.97
CA TYR A 656 14.80 10.65 -2.07
C TYR A 656 14.90 11.89 -2.98
N GLN A 657 14.48 13.07 -2.52
CA GLN A 657 14.47 14.29 -3.36
C GLN A 657 15.87 14.80 -3.74
N ASP A 658 16.91 14.39 -3.00
CA ASP A 658 18.30 14.85 -3.25
C ASP A 658 19.09 13.82 -4.10
N ARG A 659 18.43 12.79 -4.61
CA ARG A 659 19.01 11.85 -5.59
C ARG A 659 19.19 12.52 -6.95
N LYS A 660 20.25 12.13 -7.65
CA LYS A 660 20.59 12.68 -8.97
C LYS A 660 19.84 12.03 -10.14
N GLN A 661 19.19 10.89 -9.91
CA GLN A 661 18.43 10.21 -10.97
C GLN A 661 17.22 11.04 -11.42
N PRO A 662 16.74 10.84 -12.66
CA PRO A 662 15.48 11.41 -13.12
C PRO A 662 14.33 11.09 -12.15
N VAL A 663 13.41 12.05 -11.98
CA VAL A 663 12.28 11.90 -11.06
C VAL A 663 11.43 10.68 -11.45
N SER A 664 11.24 10.39 -12.74
CA SER A 664 10.53 9.19 -13.21
C SER A 664 11.10 7.88 -12.65
N ASP A 665 12.42 7.78 -12.54
CA ASP A 665 13.10 6.58 -12.03
C ASP A 665 12.93 6.47 -10.52
N ILE A 666 12.93 7.61 -9.82
CA ILE A 666 12.58 7.68 -8.40
C ILE A 666 11.10 7.32 -8.17
N LEU A 667 10.20 7.69 -9.07
CA LEU A 667 8.79 7.29 -8.98
C LEU A 667 8.63 5.78 -9.16
N GLN A 668 9.36 5.14 -10.09
CA GLN A 668 9.37 3.67 -10.25
C GLN A 668 9.82 2.97 -8.96
N LEU A 669 10.89 3.46 -8.35
CA LEU A 669 11.34 2.95 -7.04
C LEU A 669 10.23 3.09 -5.99
N LYS A 670 9.52 4.23 -5.98
CA LYS A 670 8.50 4.51 -4.96
C LYS A 670 7.23 3.69 -5.15
N THR A 671 6.86 3.36 -6.37
CA THR A 671 5.69 2.53 -6.69
C THR A 671 5.98 1.04 -6.71
N TYR A 672 7.26 0.65 -6.65
CA TYR A 672 7.65 -0.75 -6.56
C TYR A 672 7.13 -1.38 -5.27
N LEU A 673 6.60 -2.59 -5.39
CA LEU A 673 6.17 -3.42 -4.26
C LEU A 673 6.81 -4.80 -4.43
N PRO A 674 7.66 -5.23 -3.49
CA PRO A 674 8.32 -6.53 -3.56
C PRO A 674 7.33 -7.70 -3.57
N THR A 675 7.57 -8.67 -4.46
CA THR A 675 6.92 -9.99 -4.45
C THR A 675 7.90 -11.02 -3.90
N PHE A 676 7.46 -11.79 -2.90
CA PHE A 676 8.21 -12.95 -2.41
C PHE A 676 7.50 -14.19 -2.93
N GLU A 677 8.25 -15.19 -3.38
CA GLU A 677 7.69 -16.52 -3.54
C GLU A 677 7.22 -16.97 -2.15
N MET A 678 5.92 -17.23 -2.02
CA MET A 678 5.41 -17.89 -0.83
C MET A 678 5.88 -19.34 -0.91
N VAL A 679 6.79 -19.72 -0.01
CA VAL A 679 7.24 -21.12 0.16
C VAL A 679 6.07 -21.99 0.60
#